data_AF-A0A352Y1P7-F1
#
_entry.id   AF-A0A352Y1P7-F1
#
_cell.length_a   1.000
_cell.length_b   1.000
_cell.length_c   1.000
_cell.angle_alpha   90.00
_cell.angle_beta   90.00
_cell.angle_gamma   90.00
#
_symmetry.space_group_name_H-M   'P 1'
#
loop_
_entity.id
_entity.type
_entity.pdbx_description
1 polymer ?
#
loop_
_entity_poly.entity_id
_entity_poly.type
_entity_poly.pdbx_seq_one_letter_code
_entity_poly.pdbx_strand_id
1 'polypeptide(L)'
;MQARIPELSRRLGELEAALDAVSVSEDLTEISQQEADIAEQELFLEQLRAKRAELKARQSRIQQLNKADATLGEIITAYDEIAEARRELPELEREIAELDRREHEELPALEKRVKDLVDLTRSFGTLERLSNDLLSAVNTIKELEKELKSYERLQKENDELDAQMSNLGAQMEQGRQSLNELEELRRVGRPPLEARLRRLRGLNERLRALEQAEEKYTRRVMQQGLVEENTVQLAKTRKDLEEKEQELKLVETEARQAQQKVDALEKQLQQFNIERQLKVWQHLKGLSQGLAEAEQHVMAAHQHQERLTNAALEARRAANRWLMIAIGSGGLGIVLGIVALLIFSQQAILASALGLLVLLLLAGAGLSIYKYNEVHNEEQIANRHMQDAISQVGMMVAARETAMRTSGKRDALAQVEQEIRSLGGSVPRSREEAQQLLQQIQDKGESLDSIQQHLTEKQDAALALHDQVNVIKDAVAVLRQERQHLEDQRKNEGWDNMDAKLRSDRIAIQDRQNEITTLSGQEGLSIPTFDTSVATVASVKESTTTVDDLEMAIADAIKATEREIVTLDSKLEHVSDLTAKLKEQKESLDILLGSKRALTERGQHYQGVNVVEQFELARKQQLTLRSALQSLQDSLRQRVKPLGVTFGQTAINSAEIAARKQLETLHISLGNRVELQSRHDHYAIVLKEWQDSLADHYNRLAKYSGSLGSWIVPANPFAETLVMLRQRCAQEIIHADESGLLQGLEKIQVQEKASKAKIELCRQEIEEAHERITTMLVQRNRPPTKSYNFTAIVSVWPLVGEYTTLDRARLEEDRESLEQELQTLEQQELSLSTQLQTGDRLDLEQARIRKQQQERDYETKKYGSLLLKSMSERLMRKMLPRTAYYMQQLLPLLTSGRYHDVRLRTDEDEGTTSGGPFQLRVWDTAAGEYVPRSALSGGVTDQLSLALRLAFAIAALPRELVAAPGFVVLDEPLSSFDRSRTQALVNVVTGEILGQHFEQILFVSHSSAFDPAMFPYHIYMDNGVVVESNLPVVASFPALAINGSGSEAQQESKSEGEKEEDGEMIEAEPASVGAEI
;
A
#
# COMPACT_ATOMS: atom_id res chain seq x y z
N MET A 1 10.95 60.58 -23.69
CA MET A 1 11.34 59.52 -22.72
C MET A 1 10.11 58.97 -22.03
N GLN A 2 9.52 59.61 -21.00
CA GLN A 2 8.40 59.05 -20.21
C GLN A 2 7.13 58.61 -20.98
N ALA A 3 6.83 59.22 -22.14
CA ALA A 3 5.75 58.75 -23.04
C ALA A 3 6.20 57.71 -24.08
N ARG A 4 7.51 57.60 -24.34
CA ARG A 4 8.13 56.71 -25.33
C ARG A 4 8.49 55.35 -24.72
N ILE A 5 8.95 55.31 -23.47
CA ILE A 5 9.25 54.04 -22.77
C ILE A 5 8.01 53.12 -22.68
N PRO A 6 6.80 53.61 -22.30
CA PRO A 6 5.58 52.80 -22.36
C PRO A 6 5.12 52.44 -23.78
N GLU A 7 5.45 53.26 -24.79
CA GLU A 7 5.15 52.95 -26.18
C GLU A 7 6.04 51.81 -26.69
N LEU A 8 7.33 51.86 -26.35
CA LEU A 8 8.32 50.83 -26.68
C LEU A 8 8.01 49.52 -25.95
N SER A 9 7.74 49.53 -24.65
CA SER A 9 7.39 48.30 -23.93
C SER A 9 6.10 47.65 -24.46
N ARG A 10 5.13 48.46 -24.90
CA ARG A 10 3.92 47.96 -25.57
C ARG A 10 4.24 47.31 -26.93
N ARG A 11 5.11 47.94 -27.75
CA ARG A 11 5.57 47.37 -29.04
C ARG A 11 6.43 46.11 -28.86
N LEU A 12 7.24 46.07 -27.81
CA LEU A 12 8.07 44.93 -27.44
C LEU A 12 7.18 43.73 -27.07
N GLY A 13 6.15 43.94 -26.26
CA GLY A 13 5.13 42.91 -25.98
C GLY A 13 4.28 42.49 -27.20
N GLU A 14 4.10 43.37 -28.20
CA GLU A 14 3.51 43.02 -29.50
C GLU A 14 4.46 42.14 -30.33
N LEU A 15 5.77 42.42 -30.34
CA LEU A 15 6.79 41.59 -31.02
C LEU A 15 6.99 40.23 -30.35
N GLU A 16 7.03 40.17 -29.02
CA GLU A 16 7.06 38.88 -28.29
C GLU A 16 5.83 38.03 -28.62
N ALA A 17 4.65 38.63 -28.72
CA ALA A 17 3.44 37.92 -29.13
C ALA A 17 3.48 37.44 -30.59
N ALA A 18 4.23 38.12 -31.47
CA ALA A 18 4.50 37.64 -32.82
C ALA A 18 5.53 36.51 -32.85
N LEU A 19 6.59 36.58 -32.03
CA LEU A 19 7.61 35.52 -31.90
C LEU A 19 7.03 34.22 -31.32
N ASP A 20 6.19 34.31 -30.30
CA ASP A 20 5.47 33.14 -29.77
C ASP A 20 4.52 32.55 -30.84
N ALA A 21 3.85 33.40 -31.62
CA ALA A 21 3.00 32.94 -32.72
C ALA A 21 3.79 32.23 -33.83
N VAL A 22 5.02 32.68 -34.11
CA VAL A 22 5.93 31.97 -35.01
C VAL A 22 6.38 30.63 -34.40
N SER A 23 6.67 30.58 -33.10
CA SER A 23 7.05 29.32 -32.43
C SER A 23 5.91 28.29 -32.47
N VAL A 24 4.66 28.72 -32.26
CA VAL A 24 3.48 27.87 -32.49
C VAL A 24 3.36 27.43 -33.96
N SER A 25 3.76 28.26 -34.93
CA SER A 25 3.80 27.85 -36.34
C SER A 25 4.89 26.81 -36.62
N GLU A 26 6.04 26.87 -35.94
CA GLU A 26 7.12 25.88 -36.01
C GLU A 26 6.64 24.53 -35.44
N ASP A 27 6.07 24.51 -34.22
CA ASP A 27 5.49 23.32 -33.59
C ASP A 27 4.42 22.66 -34.49
N LEU A 28 3.56 23.46 -35.14
CA LEU A 28 2.57 22.95 -36.10
C LEU A 28 3.19 22.35 -37.36
N THR A 29 4.32 22.90 -37.85
CA THR A 29 5.04 22.28 -38.97
C THR A 29 5.74 20.99 -38.56
N GLU A 30 6.30 20.94 -37.34
CA GLU A 30 6.89 19.72 -36.76
C GLU A 30 5.83 18.61 -36.65
N ILE A 31 4.67 18.89 -36.06
CA ILE A 31 3.54 17.95 -35.99
C ILE A 31 3.19 17.41 -37.38
N SER A 32 3.06 18.27 -38.39
CA SER A 32 2.73 17.83 -39.76
C SER A 32 3.80 16.96 -40.42
N GLN A 33 5.07 17.14 -40.06
CA GLN A 33 6.18 16.30 -40.52
C GLN A 33 6.15 14.94 -39.81
N GLN A 34 5.92 14.92 -38.49
CA GLN A 34 5.81 13.70 -37.70
C GLN A 34 4.60 12.85 -38.12
N GLU A 35 3.46 13.47 -38.45
CA GLU A 35 2.31 12.78 -39.04
C GLU A 35 2.65 12.12 -40.39
N ALA A 36 3.45 12.77 -41.23
CA ALA A 36 3.91 12.21 -42.50
C ALA A 36 4.90 11.03 -42.30
N ASP A 37 5.84 11.16 -41.36
CA ASP A 37 6.79 10.10 -41.01
C ASP A 37 6.07 8.88 -40.42
N ILE A 38 5.04 9.08 -39.58
CA ILE A 38 4.15 8.02 -39.10
C ILE A 38 3.48 7.30 -40.28
N ALA A 39 2.91 8.04 -41.24
CA ALA A 39 2.25 7.46 -42.41
C ALA A 39 3.21 6.62 -43.27
N GLU A 40 4.47 7.06 -43.44
CA GLU A 40 5.50 6.26 -44.12
C GLU A 40 5.84 4.97 -43.33
N GLN A 41 6.01 5.07 -42.01
CA GLN A 41 6.29 3.89 -41.18
C GLN A 41 5.10 2.92 -41.13
N GLU A 42 3.86 3.39 -41.16
CA GLU A 42 2.66 2.54 -41.23
C GLU A 42 2.59 1.79 -42.57
N LEU A 43 2.84 2.47 -43.71
CA LEU A 43 2.93 1.84 -45.02
C LEU A 43 4.05 0.78 -45.07
N PHE A 44 5.20 1.07 -44.47
CA PHE A 44 6.31 0.12 -44.37
C PHE A 44 5.95 -1.09 -43.48
N LEU A 45 5.23 -0.89 -42.38
CA LEU A 45 4.69 -1.97 -41.54
C LEU A 45 3.69 -2.85 -42.30
N GLU A 46 2.85 -2.30 -43.17
CA GLU A 46 1.97 -3.11 -44.03
C GLU A 46 2.77 -4.00 -45.00
N GLN A 47 3.82 -3.46 -45.62
CA GLN A 47 4.72 -4.24 -46.48
C GLN A 47 5.45 -5.35 -45.70
N LEU A 48 5.87 -5.09 -44.45
CA LEU A 48 6.46 -6.10 -43.58
C LEU A 48 5.44 -7.18 -43.19
N ARG A 49 4.19 -6.82 -42.86
CA ARG A 49 3.11 -7.77 -42.56
C ARG A 49 2.82 -8.68 -43.76
N ALA A 50 2.78 -8.14 -44.98
CA ALA A 50 2.60 -8.92 -46.21
C ALA A 50 3.74 -9.93 -46.42
N LYS A 51 5.00 -9.49 -46.31
CA LYS A 51 6.19 -10.37 -46.38
C LYS A 51 6.17 -11.43 -45.29
N ARG A 52 5.76 -11.08 -44.06
CA ARG A 52 5.64 -12.02 -42.94
C ARG A 52 4.56 -13.08 -43.17
N ALA A 53 3.41 -12.68 -43.73
CA ALA A 53 2.36 -13.62 -44.10
C ALA A 53 2.84 -14.62 -45.16
N GLU A 54 3.59 -14.15 -46.17
CA GLU A 54 4.22 -15.01 -47.17
C GLU A 54 5.23 -15.99 -46.56
N LEU A 55 6.17 -15.51 -45.72
CA LEU A 55 7.15 -16.39 -45.07
C LEU A 55 6.49 -17.39 -44.11
N LYS A 56 5.43 -16.99 -43.39
CA LYS A 56 4.64 -17.92 -42.55
C LYS A 56 3.91 -18.98 -43.38
N ALA A 57 3.34 -18.62 -44.54
CA ALA A 57 2.71 -19.58 -45.44
C ALA A 57 3.73 -20.61 -45.95
N ARG A 58 4.93 -20.16 -46.32
CA ARG A 58 6.06 -21.03 -46.70
C ARG A 58 6.46 -21.96 -45.53
N GLN A 59 6.62 -21.42 -44.33
CA GLN A 59 6.92 -22.20 -43.11
C GLN A 59 5.84 -23.27 -42.83
N SER A 60 4.55 -22.92 -42.91
CA SER A 60 3.46 -23.87 -42.68
C SER A 60 3.45 -25.00 -43.71
N ARG A 61 3.82 -24.72 -44.97
CA ARG A 61 3.97 -25.74 -46.01
C ARG A 61 5.12 -26.69 -45.70
N ILE A 62 6.28 -26.19 -45.26
CA ILE A 62 7.43 -27.04 -44.88
C ILE A 62 7.07 -27.94 -43.68
N GLN A 63 6.37 -27.41 -42.68
CA GLN A 63 5.90 -28.21 -41.54
C GLN A 63 4.90 -29.30 -41.95
N GLN A 64 4.06 -29.06 -42.96
CA GLN A 64 3.18 -30.07 -43.53
C GLN A 64 3.96 -31.13 -44.35
N LEU A 65 4.98 -30.72 -45.13
CA LEU A 65 5.88 -31.62 -45.86
C LEU A 65 6.70 -32.51 -44.91
N ASN A 66 7.25 -31.97 -43.82
CA ASN A 66 7.96 -32.73 -42.79
C ASN A 66 7.06 -33.82 -42.16
N LYS A 67 5.79 -33.50 -41.89
CA LYS A 67 4.81 -34.47 -41.36
C LYS A 67 4.42 -35.52 -42.40
N ALA A 68 4.30 -35.13 -43.67
CA ALA A 68 4.06 -36.05 -44.77
C ALA A 68 5.23 -37.02 -44.98
N ASP A 69 6.49 -36.56 -44.95
CA ASP A 69 7.68 -37.43 -45.06
C ASP A 69 7.71 -38.49 -43.95
N ALA A 70 7.45 -38.09 -42.71
CA ALA A 70 7.37 -39.01 -41.57
C ALA A 70 6.27 -40.07 -41.78
N THR A 71 5.05 -39.66 -42.17
CA THR A 71 3.95 -40.61 -42.44
C THR A 71 4.27 -41.54 -43.62
N LEU A 72 4.97 -41.06 -44.66
CA LEU A 72 5.42 -41.89 -45.77
C LEU A 72 6.48 -42.91 -45.31
N GLY A 73 7.36 -42.52 -44.39
CA GLY A 73 8.31 -43.44 -43.75
C GLY A 73 7.62 -44.59 -43.04
N GLU A 74 6.63 -44.29 -42.19
CA GLU A 74 5.81 -45.28 -41.48
C GLU A 74 5.10 -46.26 -42.44
N ILE A 75 4.53 -45.75 -43.54
CA ILE A 75 3.85 -46.57 -44.54
C ILE A 75 4.85 -47.51 -45.24
N ILE A 76 6.03 -47.01 -45.65
CA ILE A 76 7.04 -47.84 -46.32
C ILE A 76 7.48 -48.99 -45.41
N THR A 77 7.80 -48.71 -44.14
CA THR A 77 8.18 -49.77 -43.18
C THR A 77 7.07 -50.80 -42.98
N ALA A 78 5.81 -50.38 -42.91
CA ALA A 78 4.68 -51.31 -42.77
C ALA A 78 4.53 -52.24 -44.00
N TYR A 79 4.82 -51.76 -45.22
CA TYR A 79 4.81 -52.62 -46.40
C TYR A 79 5.94 -53.64 -46.43
N ASP A 80 7.14 -53.27 -45.98
CA ASP A 80 8.30 -54.18 -45.92
C ASP A 80 8.04 -55.30 -44.91
N GLU A 81 7.57 -54.97 -43.70
CA GLU A 81 7.19 -55.94 -42.65
C GLU A 81 6.05 -56.89 -43.10
N ILE A 82 5.03 -56.35 -43.79
CA ILE A 82 3.95 -57.17 -44.37
C ILE A 82 4.47 -58.11 -45.46
N ALA A 83 5.46 -57.69 -46.26
CA ALA A 83 6.05 -58.52 -47.30
C ALA A 83 6.89 -59.67 -46.70
N GLU A 84 7.61 -59.42 -45.61
CA GLU A 84 8.37 -60.43 -44.87
C GLU A 84 7.43 -61.45 -44.20
N ALA A 85 6.43 -60.99 -43.43
CA ALA A 85 5.48 -61.88 -42.78
C ALA A 85 4.68 -62.75 -43.77
N ARG A 86 4.33 -62.22 -44.96
CA ARG A 86 3.67 -62.99 -46.03
C ARG A 86 4.55 -64.06 -46.66
N ARG A 87 5.87 -63.97 -46.52
CA ARG A 87 6.82 -64.97 -47.01
C ARG A 87 7.05 -66.09 -46.00
N GLU A 88 7.27 -65.73 -44.73
CA GLU A 88 7.61 -66.70 -43.69
C GLU A 88 6.42 -67.58 -43.27
N LEU A 89 5.20 -67.03 -43.18
CA LEU A 89 4.00 -67.78 -42.77
C LEU A 89 3.75 -69.08 -43.56
N PRO A 90 3.70 -69.09 -44.91
CA PRO A 90 3.45 -70.33 -45.67
C PRO A 90 4.61 -71.34 -45.62
N GLU A 91 5.84 -70.88 -45.32
CA GLU A 91 6.98 -71.79 -45.08
C GLU A 91 6.82 -72.48 -43.72
N LEU A 92 6.49 -71.72 -42.66
CA LEU A 92 6.22 -72.25 -41.32
C LEU A 92 4.99 -73.19 -41.27
N GLU A 93 3.89 -72.86 -41.95
CA GLU A 93 2.69 -73.73 -42.03
C GLU A 93 3.02 -75.10 -42.63
N ARG A 94 3.89 -75.12 -43.64
CA ARG A 94 4.32 -76.35 -44.30
C ARG A 94 5.19 -77.21 -43.38
N GLU A 95 6.11 -76.61 -42.62
CA GLU A 95 6.96 -77.34 -41.68
C GLU A 95 6.15 -77.92 -40.51
N ILE A 96 5.22 -77.16 -39.95
CA ILE A 96 4.30 -77.62 -38.89
C ILE A 96 3.45 -78.79 -39.42
N ALA A 97 2.82 -78.65 -40.60
CA ALA A 97 2.02 -79.72 -41.19
C ALA A 97 2.81 -81.01 -41.48
N GLU A 98 4.11 -80.91 -41.77
CA GLU A 98 4.97 -82.09 -41.94
C GLU A 98 5.29 -82.78 -40.61
N LEU A 99 5.51 -82.02 -39.53
CA LEU A 99 5.68 -82.57 -38.18
C LEU A 99 4.39 -83.26 -37.68
N ASP A 100 3.23 -82.63 -37.88
CA ASP A 100 1.93 -83.22 -37.53
C ASP A 100 1.70 -84.57 -38.21
N ARG A 101 2.09 -84.71 -39.49
CA ARG A 101 2.00 -86.00 -40.20
C ARG A 101 2.90 -87.05 -39.57
N ARG A 102 4.13 -86.70 -39.18
CA ARG A 102 5.08 -87.63 -38.54
C ARG A 102 4.60 -88.07 -37.15
N GLU A 103 3.97 -87.17 -36.39
CA GLU A 103 3.35 -87.48 -35.09
C GLU A 103 2.23 -88.52 -35.24
N HIS A 104 1.33 -88.34 -36.21
CA HIS A 104 0.15 -89.21 -36.37
C HIS A 104 0.46 -90.54 -37.06
N GLU A 105 1.39 -90.58 -38.03
CA GLU A 105 1.65 -91.77 -38.84
C GLU A 105 2.87 -92.59 -38.36
N GLU A 106 3.97 -91.94 -38.00
CA GLU A 106 5.27 -92.61 -37.83
C GLU A 106 5.54 -93.01 -36.37
N LEU A 107 5.16 -92.17 -35.40
CA LEU A 107 5.33 -92.42 -33.95
C LEU A 107 4.60 -93.69 -33.47
N PRO A 108 3.28 -93.87 -33.65
CA PRO A 108 2.57 -95.07 -33.15
C PRO A 108 3.01 -96.36 -33.87
N ALA A 109 3.49 -96.27 -35.10
CA ALA A 109 4.06 -97.39 -35.83
C ALA A 109 5.42 -97.84 -35.23
N LEU A 110 6.26 -96.89 -34.82
CA LEU A 110 7.54 -97.18 -34.15
C LEU A 110 7.34 -97.71 -32.73
N GLU A 111 6.46 -97.12 -31.93
CA GLU A 111 6.15 -97.58 -30.56
C GLU A 111 5.71 -99.04 -30.55
N LYS A 112 4.77 -99.39 -31.43
CA LYS A 112 4.30 -100.78 -31.60
C LYS A 112 5.45 -101.72 -31.96
N ARG A 113 6.33 -101.31 -32.87
CA ARG A 113 7.50 -102.10 -33.29
C ARG A 113 8.50 -102.32 -32.15
N VAL A 114 8.76 -101.32 -31.32
CA VAL A 114 9.61 -101.47 -30.12
C VAL A 114 8.98 -102.45 -29.13
N LYS A 115 7.67 -102.35 -28.89
CA LYS A 115 6.93 -103.24 -27.99
C LYS A 115 6.98 -104.72 -28.45
N ASP A 116 6.70 -104.98 -29.72
CA ASP A 116 6.71 -106.33 -30.29
C ASP A 116 8.11 -106.98 -30.23
N LEU A 117 9.19 -106.19 -30.34
CA LEU A 117 10.58 -106.65 -30.20
C LEU A 117 10.95 -106.98 -28.75
N VAL A 118 10.56 -106.13 -27.77
CA VAL A 118 10.81 -106.37 -26.33
C VAL A 118 10.18 -107.68 -25.84
N ASP A 119 8.94 -107.98 -26.25
CA ASP A 119 8.27 -109.21 -25.86
C ASP A 119 8.91 -110.46 -26.50
N LEU A 120 9.51 -110.33 -27.69
CA LEU A 120 10.33 -111.37 -28.29
C LEU A 120 11.63 -111.59 -27.52
N THR A 121 12.36 -110.52 -27.14
CA THR A 121 13.59 -110.61 -26.34
C THR A 121 13.37 -111.42 -25.04
N ARG A 122 12.23 -111.19 -24.36
CA ARG A 122 11.84 -111.98 -23.17
C ARG A 122 11.62 -113.46 -23.49
N SER A 123 10.98 -113.77 -24.62
CA SER A 123 10.64 -115.14 -25.00
C SER A 123 11.85 -116.00 -25.43
N PHE A 124 12.91 -115.40 -25.98
CA PHE A 124 14.15 -116.14 -26.25
C PHE A 124 14.89 -116.55 -24.96
N GLY A 125 14.82 -115.71 -23.91
CA GLY A 125 15.42 -116.03 -22.60
C GLY A 125 14.78 -117.22 -21.87
N THR A 126 13.57 -117.66 -22.26
CA THR A 126 12.95 -118.88 -21.68
C THR A 126 13.43 -120.16 -22.36
N LEU A 127 13.83 -120.09 -23.64
CA LEU A 127 14.36 -121.24 -24.39
C LEU A 127 15.75 -121.65 -23.88
N GLU A 128 16.58 -120.69 -23.49
CA GLU A 128 17.93 -120.93 -22.95
C GLU A 128 17.91 -121.71 -21.62
N ARG A 129 16.92 -121.45 -20.75
CA ARG A 129 16.75 -122.17 -19.47
C ARG A 129 16.37 -123.63 -19.68
N LEU A 130 15.39 -123.91 -20.54
CA LEU A 130 14.92 -125.27 -20.84
C LEU A 130 16.00 -126.16 -21.49
N SER A 131 17.04 -125.57 -22.11
CA SER A 131 18.18 -126.31 -22.65
C SER A 131 19.09 -126.88 -21.55
N ASN A 132 19.24 -126.20 -20.41
CA ASN A 132 20.12 -126.65 -19.33
C ASN A 132 19.50 -127.79 -18.50
N ASP A 133 18.18 -127.78 -18.31
CA ASP A 133 17.48 -128.81 -17.52
C ASP A 133 17.60 -130.21 -18.15
N LEU A 134 17.70 -130.29 -19.48
CA LEU A 134 17.80 -131.54 -20.24
C LEU A 134 19.15 -132.25 -20.05
N LEU A 135 20.21 -131.51 -19.72
CA LEU A 135 21.56 -132.04 -19.41
C LEU A 135 21.62 -132.70 -18.02
N SER A 136 20.80 -132.26 -17.06
CA SER A 136 20.75 -132.82 -15.71
C SER A 136 20.17 -134.25 -15.69
N ALA A 137 19.09 -134.47 -16.46
CA ALA A 137 18.34 -135.74 -16.48
C ALA A 137 19.09 -136.96 -17.05
N VAL A 138 20.26 -136.77 -17.66
CA VAL A 138 21.06 -137.86 -18.26
C VAL A 138 22.00 -138.52 -17.24
N ASN A 139 22.40 -137.80 -16.19
CA ASN A 139 23.39 -138.29 -15.22
C ASN A 139 22.80 -139.25 -14.18
N THR A 140 21.53 -139.08 -13.80
CA THR A 140 20.84 -139.86 -12.75
C THR A 140 20.52 -141.30 -13.14
N ILE A 141 20.52 -141.63 -14.45
CA ILE A 141 20.22 -142.97 -14.97
C ILE A 141 21.32 -143.99 -14.58
N LYS A 142 22.49 -143.53 -14.16
CA LYS A 142 23.67 -144.37 -13.90
C LYS A 142 23.78 -144.93 -12.48
N GLU A 143 22.98 -144.45 -11.54
CA GLU A 143 23.12 -144.77 -10.10
C GLU A 143 22.07 -145.78 -9.61
N LEU A 144 20.94 -145.93 -10.31
CA LEU A 144 19.78 -146.73 -9.89
C LEU A 144 19.89 -148.25 -10.12
N GLU A 145 21.01 -148.73 -10.64
CA GLU A 145 21.22 -150.17 -10.96
C GLU A 145 21.52 -151.04 -9.72
N LYS A 146 21.73 -150.41 -8.55
CA LYS A 146 22.50 -151.03 -7.45
C LYS A 146 21.70 -151.52 -6.22
N GLU A 147 20.53 -150.94 -5.94
CA GLU A 147 19.80 -151.17 -4.68
C GLU A 147 18.50 -151.99 -4.83
N LEU A 148 18.39 -152.69 -5.97
CA LEU A 148 17.23 -153.42 -6.47
C LEU A 148 16.92 -154.74 -5.72
N LYS A 149 17.22 -154.87 -4.41
CA LYS A 149 17.24 -156.20 -3.73
C LYS A 149 16.67 -156.31 -2.32
N SER A 150 16.28 -155.21 -1.69
CA SER A 150 15.81 -155.19 -0.29
C SER A 150 14.72 -154.11 -0.14
N TYR A 151 13.72 -154.15 0.73
CA TYR A 151 13.17 -155.22 1.58
C TYR A 151 11.92 -154.69 2.28
N GLU A 152 10.76 -155.31 2.05
CA GLU A 152 9.56 -155.15 2.89
C GLU A 152 9.17 -153.69 3.19
N ARG A 153 8.40 -153.00 2.35
CA ARG A 153 7.01 -153.32 1.94
C ARG A 153 6.06 -153.81 3.05
N LEU A 154 6.57 -154.34 4.16
CA LEU A 154 5.84 -154.72 5.37
C LEU A 154 5.77 -153.53 6.36
N GLN A 155 6.62 -152.51 6.16
CA GLN A 155 6.57 -151.24 6.90
C GLN A 155 5.42 -150.30 6.44
N LYS A 156 5.04 -150.37 5.16
CA LYS A 156 4.15 -149.38 4.50
C LYS A 156 2.72 -149.31 5.02
N GLU A 157 2.17 -150.38 5.59
CA GLU A 157 0.79 -150.39 6.11
C GLU A 157 0.69 -149.82 7.54
N ASN A 158 1.83 -149.62 8.23
CA ASN A 158 1.85 -148.95 9.53
C ASN A 158 2.00 -147.43 9.40
N ASP A 159 2.74 -146.97 8.37
CA ASP A 159 2.99 -145.55 8.10
C ASP A 159 1.73 -144.79 7.62
N GLU A 160 0.76 -145.48 7.00
CA GLU A 160 -0.44 -144.86 6.41
C GLU A 160 -1.44 -144.36 7.48
N LEU A 161 -1.43 -144.97 8.69
CA LEU A 161 -2.19 -144.48 9.85
C LEU A 161 -1.52 -143.30 10.55
N ASP A 162 -0.19 -143.23 10.59
CA ASP A 162 0.53 -142.08 11.16
C ASP A 162 0.49 -140.83 10.26
N ALA A 163 0.36 -141.01 8.95
CA ALA A 163 0.21 -139.90 7.99
C ALA A 163 -1.08 -139.07 8.23
N GLN A 164 -2.19 -139.70 8.62
CA GLN A 164 -3.47 -139.02 8.82
C GLN A 164 -3.51 -138.19 10.11
N MET A 165 -2.83 -138.63 11.16
CA MET A 165 -2.74 -137.88 12.43
C MET A 165 -1.80 -136.66 12.32
N SER A 166 -0.75 -136.74 11.50
CA SER A 166 0.21 -135.64 11.32
C SER A 166 -0.36 -134.45 10.54
N ASN A 167 -1.15 -134.72 9.48
CA ASN A 167 -1.69 -133.68 8.59
C ASN A 167 -2.69 -132.73 9.28
N LEU A 168 -3.53 -133.26 10.20
CA LEU A 168 -4.45 -132.46 11.02
C LEU A 168 -3.71 -131.55 12.03
N GLY A 169 -2.57 -132.00 12.58
CA GLY A 169 -1.75 -131.19 13.48
C GLY A 169 -1.04 -130.02 12.79
N ALA A 170 -0.55 -130.23 11.56
CA ALA A 170 0.16 -129.18 10.80
C ALA A 170 -0.77 -128.01 10.40
N GLN A 171 -2.03 -128.28 10.07
CA GLN A 171 -2.99 -127.26 9.64
C GLN A 171 -3.39 -126.30 10.77
N MET A 172 -3.47 -126.79 12.02
CA MET A 172 -3.79 -125.94 13.17
C MET A 172 -2.69 -124.91 13.47
N GLU A 173 -1.42 -125.28 13.34
CA GLU A 173 -0.31 -124.36 13.65
C GLU A 173 -0.11 -123.31 12.56
N GLN A 174 -0.37 -123.66 11.29
CA GLN A 174 -0.35 -122.70 10.17
C GLN A 174 -1.46 -121.64 10.30
N GLY A 175 -2.66 -122.02 10.76
CA GLY A 175 -3.74 -121.07 11.05
C GLY A 175 -3.46 -120.16 12.25
N ARG A 176 -2.66 -120.62 13.21
CA ARG A 176 -2.23 -119.82 14.36
C ARG A 176 -1.17 -118.77 14.00
N GLN A 177 -0.25 -119.10 13.10
CA GLN A 177 0.79 -118.18 12.64
C GLN A 177 0.21 -117.00 11.84
N SER A 178 -0.74 -117.26 10.93
CA SER A 178 -1.38 -116.20 10.13
C SER A 178 -2.20 -115.20 10.95
N LEU A 179 -2.74 -115.62 12.10
CA LEU A 179 -3.44 -114.73 13.04
C LEU A 179 -2.49 -113.72 13.71
N ASN A 180 -1.29 -114.14 14.11
CA ASN A 180 -0.30 -113.26 14.73
C ASN A 180 0.26 -112.22 13.74
N GLU A 181 0.55 -112.62 12.50
CA GLU A 181 1.09 -111.70 11.48
C GLU A 181 0.11 -110.56 11.14
N LEU A 182 -1.20 -110.83 11.15
CA LEU A 182 -2.24 -109.83 10.92
C LEU A 182 -2.42 -108.86 12.11
N GLU A 183 -2.19 -109.30 13.35
CA GLU A 183 -2.27 -108.42 14.53
C GLU A 183 -1.07 -107.47 14.67
N GLU A 184 0.14 -107.87 14.26
CA GLU A 184 1.31 -106.97 14.25
C GLU A 184 1.16 -105.84 13.23
N LEU A 185 0.67 -106.14 12.03
CA LEU A 185 0.39 -105.14 10.98
C LEU A 185 -0.56 -104.04 11.47
N ARG A 186 -1.57 -104.39 12.28
CA ARG A 186 -2.52 -103.43 12.87
C ARG A 186 -1.85 -102.45 13.83
N ARG A 187 -0.89 -102.91 14.64
CA ARG A 187 -0.21 -102.09 15.66
C ARG A 187 0.84 -101.16 15.07
N VAL A 188 1.53 -101.59 14.02
CA VAL A 188 2.67 -100.85 13.45
C VAL A 188 2.28 -99.94 12.27
N GLY A 189 1.36 -100.37 11.40
CA GLY A 189 1.10 -99.67 10.12
C GLY A 189 0.22 -98.42 10.21
N ARG A 190 -0.73 -98.36 11.15
CA ARG A 190 -1.76 -97.30 11.18
C ARG A 190 -1.29 -95.93 11.75
N PRO A 191 -0.58 -95.85 12.89
CA PRO A 191 -0.14 -94.57 13.46
C PRO A 191 0.68 -93.66 12.52
N PRO A 192 1.64 -94.15 11.71
CA PRO A 192 2.43 -93.27 10.85
C PRO A 192 1.62 -92.64 9.70
N LEU A 193 0.61 -93.35 9.17
CA LEU A 193 -0.26 -92.84 8.10
C LEU A 193 -1.18 -91.71 8.60
N GLU A 194 -1.80 -91.88 9.77
CA GLU A 194 -2.62 -90.82 10.39
C GLU A 194 -1.76 -89.59 10.76
N ALA A 195 -0.51 -89.79 11.19
CA ALA A 195 0.42 -88.70 11.46
C ALA A 195 0.82 -87.95 10.17
N ARG A 196 1.00 -88.66 9.05
CA ARG A 196 1.31 -88.07 7.74
C ARG A 196 0.15 -87.24 7.21
N LEU A 197 -1.07 -87.76 7.28
CA LEU A 197 -2.30 -87.07 6.88
C LEU A 197 -2.46 -85.70 7.59
N ARG A 198 -2.18 -85.65 8.90
CA ARG A 198 -2.25 -84.40 9.68
C ARG A 198 -1.23 -83.37 9.22
N ARG A 199 0.01 -83.78 8.88
CA ARG A 199 1.05 -82.88 8.39
C ARG A 199 0.71 -82.32 7.00
N LEU A 200 0.23 -83.16 6.08
CA LEU A 200 -0.20 -82.71 4.75
C LEU A 200 -1.38 -81.72 4.81
N ARG A 201 -2.37 -81.95 5.69
CA ARG A 201 -3.48 -80.99 5.90
C ARG A 201 -3.00 -79.66 6.49
N GLY A 202 -2.09 -79.70 7.48
CA GLY A 202 -1.47 -78.49 8.04
C GLY A 202 -0.47 -77.78 7.11
N LEU A 203 -0.14 -78.36 5.95
CA LEU A 203 0.63 -77.72 4.88
C LEU A 203 -0.31 -76.98 3.92
N ASN A 204 -1.45 -77.59 3.56
CA ASN A 204 -2.52 -76.94 2.78
C ASN A 204 -3.07 -75.68 3.49
N GLU A 205 -3.33 -75.75 4.80
CA GLU A 205 -3.78 -74.57 5.58
C GLU A 205 -2.78 -73.40 5.53
N ARG A 206 -1.47 -73.68 5.43
CA ARG A 206 -0.42 -72.65 5.30
C ARG A 206 -0.33 -72.05 3.90
N LEU A 207 -0.57 -72.84 2.84
CA LEU A 207 -0.68 -72.33 1.47
C LEU A 207 -1.82 -71.31 1.35
N ARG A 208 -3.01 -71.61 1.88
CA ARG A 208 -4.12 -70.63 1.92
C ARG A 208 -3.80 -69.37 2.73
N ALA A 209 -2.97 -69.50 3.77
CA ALA A 209 -2.49 -68.36 4.54
C ALA A 209 -1.39 -67.54 3.82
N LEU A 210 -0.76 -68.10 2.77
CA LEU A 210 0.12 -67.38 1.85
C LEU A 210 -0.71 -66.56 0.85
N GLU A 211 -1.69 -67.18 0.18
CA GLU A 211 -2.59 -66.51 -0.78
C GLU A 211 -3.25 -65.25 -0.16
N GLN A 212 -3.77 -65.37 1.07
CA GLN A 212 -4.39 -64.24 1.78
C GLN A 212 -3.38 -63.12 2.11
N ALA A 213 -2.11 -63.45 2.31
CA ALA A 213 -1.06 -62.46 2.53
C ALA A 213 -0.66 -61.75 1.22
N GLU A 214 -0.61 -62.50 0.11
CA GLU A 214 -0.33 -61.98 -1.23
C GLU A 214 -1.49 -61.11 -1.76
N GLU A 215 -2.75 -61.50 -1.54
CA GLU A 215 -3.92 -60.68 -1.88
C GLU A 215 -3.95 -59.36 -1.07
N LYS A 216 -3.58 -59.42 0.21
CA LYS A 216 -3.46 -58.23 1.06
C LYS A 216 -2.33 -57.30 0.60
N TYR A 217 -1.21 -57.86 0.14
CA TYR A 217 -0.09 -57.12 -0.42
C TYR A 217 -0.47 -56.46 -1.76
N THR A 218 -1.07 -57.20 -2.70
CA THR A 218 -1.49 -56.63 -4.00
C THR A 218 -2.53 -55.52 -3.84
N ARG A 219 -3.51 -55.66 -2.93
CA ARG A 219 -4.45 -54.58 -2.60
C ARG A 219 -3.75 -53.31 -2.09
N ARG A 220 -2.68 -53.43 -1.29
CA ARG A 220 -1.89 -52.28 -0.81
C ARG A 220 -0.97 -51.69 -1.89
N VAL A 221 -0.43 -52.51 -2.78
CA VAL A 221 0.32 -52.03 -3.96
C VAL A 221 -0.60 -51.22 -4.89
N MET A 222 -1.84 -51.66 -5.10
CA MET A 222 -2.83 -50.86 -5.85
C MET A 222 -3.15 -49.52 -5.16
N GLN A 223 -3.17 -49.48 -3.82
CA GLN A 223 -3.33 -48.23 -3.08
C GLN A 223 -2.09 -47.30 -3.18
N GLN A 224 -0.90 -47.82 -3.50
CA GLN A 224 0.32 -47.01 -3.61
C GLN A 224 0.19 -45.92 -4.69
N GLY A 225 -0.45 -46.21 -5.82
CA GLY A 225 -0.71 -45.21 -6.88
C GLY A 225 -1.55 -44.03 -6.37
N LEU A 226 -2.54 -44.28 -5.52
CA LEU A 226 -3.35 -43.22 -4.90
C LEU A 226 -2.56 -42.40 -3.87
N VAL A 227 -1.59 -43.01 -3.18
CA VAL A 227 -0.65 -42.29 -2.30
C VAL A 227 0.24 -41.37 -3.14
N GLU A 228 0.79 -41.87 -4.24
CA GLU A 228 1.64 -41.10 -5.15
C GLU A 228 0.85 -39.91 -5.76
N GLU A 229 -0.35 -40.14 -6.30
CA GLU A 229 -1.26 -39.09 -6.77
C GLU A 229 -1.58 -38.04 -5.69
N ASN A 230 -1.97 -38.48 -4.49
CA ASN A 230 -2.23 -37.58 -3.36
C ASN A 230 -0.98 -36.76 -3.00
N THR A 231 0.22 -37.37 -2.96
CA THR A 231 1.45 -36.62 -2.64
C THR A 231 1.83 -35.60 -3.70
N VAL A 232 1.60 -35.89 -5.00
CA VAL A 232 1.81 -34.95 -6.11
C VAL A 232 0.80 -33.80 -6.03
N GLN A 233 -0.48 -34.08 -5.75
CA GLN A 233 -1.49 -33.05 -5.52
C GLN A 233 -1.14 -32.19 -4.30
N LEU A 234 -0.77 -32.79 -3.16
CA LEU A 234 -0.39 -32.06 -1.95
C LEU A 234 0.86 -31.17 -2.16
N ALA A 235 1.85 -31.66 -2.91
CA ALA A 235 3.02 -30.86 -3.28
C ALA A 235 2.65 -29.68 -4.19
N LYS A 236 1.74 -29.89 -5.16
CA LYS A 236 1.21 -28.83 -6.02
C LYS A 236 0.41 -27.80 -5.20
N THR A 237 -0.60 -28.20 -4.45
CA THR A 237 -1.42 -27.29 -3.63
C THR A 237 -0.59 -26.52 -2.60
N ARG A 238 0.50 -27.11 -2.07
CA ARG A 238 1.46 -26.39 -1.21
C ARG A 238 2.22 -25.31 -1.98
N LYS A 239 2.73 -25.61 -3.17
CA LYS A 239 3.44 -24.63 -4.02
C LYS A 239 2.51 -23.50 -4.47
N ASP A 240 1.32 -23.84 -4.95
CA ASP A 240 0.30 -22.89 -5.38
C ASP A 240 -0.15 -21.98 -4.21
N LEU A 241 -0.24 -22.55 -2.99
CA LEU A 241 -0.50 -21.80 -1.76
C LEU A 241 0.67 -20.87 -1.37
N GLU A 242 1.93 -21.34 -1.44
CA GLU A 242 3.11 -20.50 -1.15
C GLU A 242 3.24 -19.33 -2.12
N GLU A 243 3.01 -19.56 -3.42
CA GLU A 243 2.97 -18.52 -4.44
C GLU A 243 1.85 -17.49 -4.16
N LYS A 244 0.63 -17.95 -3.87
CA LYS A 244 -0.49 -17.06 -3.57
C LYS A 244 -0.38 -16.34 -2.22
N GLU A 245 0.28 -16.93 -1.21
CA GLU A 245 0.58 -16.25 0.05
C GLU A 245 1.70 -15.20 -0.09
N GLN A 246 2.62 -15.36 -1.04
CA GLN A 246 3.60 -14.32 -1.38
C GLN A 246 2.95 -13.17 -2.15
N GLU A 247 2.10 -13.48 -3.13
CA GLU A 247 1.29 -12.50 -3.87
C GLU A 247 0.39 -11.69 -2.92
N LEU A 248 -0.32 -12.37 -1.99
CA LEU A 248 -1.14 -11.71 -0.97
C LEU A 248 -0.32 -10.73 -0.12
N LYS A 249 0.88 -11.11 0.33
CA LYS A 249 1.76 -10.22 1.12
C LYS A 249 2.20 -9.01 0.33
N LEU A 250 2.53 -9.17 -0.95
CA LEU A 250 2.93 -8.08 -1.83
C LEU A 250 1.76 -7.08 -1.99
N VAL A 251 0.59 -7.56 -2.41
CA VAL A 251 -0.59 -6.72 -2.63
C VAL A 251 -1.10 -6.11 -1.30
N GLU A 252 -1.01 -6.80 -0.17
CA GLU A 252 -1.27 -6.20 1.16
C GLU A 252 -0.31 -5.04 1.47
N THR A 253 0.98 -5.15 1.13
CA THR A 253 1.94 -4.04 1.35
C THR A 253 1.68 -2.88 0.39
N GLU A 254 1.32 -3.14 -0.86
CA GLU A 254 0.95 -2.11 -1.84
C GLU A 254 -0.34 -1.40 -1.44
N ALA A 255 -1.37 -2.13 -1.03
CA ALA A 255 -2.62 -1.57 -0.50
C ALA A 255 -2.39 -0.71 0.75
N ARG A 256 -1.52 -1.15 1.68
CA ARG A 256 -1.13 -0.32 2.85
C ARG A 256 -0.38 0.94 2.45
N GLN A 257 0.52 0.88 1.45
CA GLN A 257 1.22 2.07 0.94
C GLN A 257 0.27 3.01 0.19
N ALA A 258 -0.69 2.49 -0.56
CA ALA A 258 -1.73 3.29 -1.22
C ALA A 258 -2.61 3.99 -0.18
N GLN A 259 -3.08 3.27 0.84
CA GLN A 259 -3.85 3.85 1.95
C GLN A 259 -3.03 4.93 2.70
N GLN A 260 -1.76 4.69 3.03
CA GLN A 260 -0.90 5.70 3.65
C GLN A 260 -0.73 6.97 2.81
N LYS A 261 -0.76 6.87 1.47
CA LYS A 261 -0.75 8.02 0.57
C LYS A 261 -2.09 8.76 0.56
N VAL A 262 -3.21 8.03 0.61
CA VAL A 262 -4.55 8.63 0.79
C VAL A 262 -4.64 9.36 2.13
N ASP A 263 -4.26 8.72 3.24
CA ASP A 263 -4.25 9.31 4.59
C ASP A 263 -3.34 10.56 4.66
N ALA A 264 -2.24 10.59 3.88
CA ALA A 264 -1.35 11.74 3.78
C ALA A 264 -1.98 12.90 2.98
N LEU A 265 -2.62 12.61 1.84
CA LEU A 265 -3.35 13.59 1.04
C LEU A 265 -4.56 14.15 1.80
N GLU A 266 -5.29 13.32 2.56
CA GLU A 266 -6.37 13.75 3.45
C GLU A 266 -5.86 14.71 4.53
N LYS A 267 -4.70 14.42 5.14
CA LYS A 267 -4.06 15.33 6.10
C LYS A 267 -3.61 16.65 5.44
N GLN A 268 -3.10 16.62 4.22
CA GLN A 268 -2.76 17.85 3.48
C GLN A 268 -4.02 18.67 3.16
N LEU A 269 -5.12 18.03 2.75
CA LEU A 269 -6.41 18.68 2.54
C LEU A 269 -6.97 19.28 3.84
N GLN A 270 -6.85 18.58 4.96
CA GLN A 270 -7.20 19.10 6.29
C GLN A 270 -6.35 20.32 6.65
N GLN A 271 -5.02 20.26 6.47
CA GLN A 271 -4.11 21.39 6.70
C GLN A 271 -4.45 22.60 5.83
N PHE A 272 -4.74 22.41 4.54
CA PHE A 272 -5.15 23.48 3.62
C PHE A 272 -6.48 24.12 4.04
N ASN A 273 -7.46 23.32 4.47
CA ASN A 273 -8.73 23.82 4.98
C ASN A 273 -8.55 24.59 6.30
N ILE A 274 -7.69 24.11 7.20
CA ILE A 274 -7.31 24.84 8.43
C ILE A 274 -6.61 26.15 8.08
N GLU A 275 -5.68 26.17 7.12
CA GLU A 275 -5.00 27.39 6.66
C GLU A 275 -5.99 28.43 6.12
N ARG A 276 -6.93 27.99 5.28
CA ARG A 276 -8.01 28.83 4.74
C ARG A 276 -8.86 29.43 5.86
N GLN A 277 -9.27 28.62 6.83
CA GLN A 277 -10.09 29.09 7.95
C GLN A 277 -9.29 29.98 8.92
N LEU A 278 -7.99 29.72 9.13
CA LEU A 278 -7.09 30.59 9.89
C LEU A 278 -6.93 31.97 9.23
N LYS A 279 -6.81 32.05 7.90
CA LYS A 279 -6.80 33.34 7.16
C LYS A 279 -8.12 34.11 7.34
N VAL A 280 -9.27 33.42 7.22
CA VAL A 280 -10.59 34.02 7.45
C VAL A 280 -10.73 34.48 8.91
N TRP A 281 -10.28 33.68 9.87
CA TRP A 281 -10.26 34.03 11.29
C TRP A 281 -9.36 35.24 11.56
N GLN A 282 -8.14 35.29 11.03
CA GLN A 282 -7.20 36.42 11.22
C GLN A 282 -7.77 37.74 10.68
N HIS A 283 -8.54 37.67 9.60
CA HIS A 283 -9.27 38.80 9.04
C HIS A 283 -10.46 39.23 9.92
N LEU A 284 -11.35 38.30 10.29
CA LEU A 284 -12.51 38.58 11.16
C LEU A 284 -12.10 39.04 12.57
N LYS A 285 -11.10 38.39 13.16
CA LYS A 285 -10.51 38.78 14.45
C LYS A 285 -9.92 40.19 14.36
N GLY A 286 -9.27 40.50 13.25
CA GLY A 286 -8.77 41.83 12.94
C GLY A 286 -9.84 42.93 12.90
N LEU A 287 -10.97 42.66 12.26
CA LEU A 287 -12.12 43.57 12.26
C LEU A 287 -12.73 43.74 13.67
N SER A 288 -12.72 42.67 14.48
CA SER A 288 -13.18 42.74 15.87
C SER A 288 -12.21 43.50 16.80
N GLN A 289 -10.90 43.34 16.60
CA GLN A 289 -9.86 44.05 17.36
C GLN A 289 -9.81 45.52 16.96
N GLY A 290 -9.86 45.85 15.67
CA GLY A 290 -9.93 47.24 15.20
C GLY A 290 -11.16 47.98 15.71
N LEU A 291 -12.30 47.30 15.93
CA LEU A 291 -13.45 47.90 16.60
C LEU A 291 -13.21 48.09 18.10
N ALA A 292 -12.63 47.12 18.80
CA ALA A 292 -12.30 47.24 20.23
C ALA A 292 -11.24 48.33 20.49
N GLU A 293 -10.22 48.44 19.63
CA GLU A 293 -9.22 49.50 19.61
C GLU A 293 -9.87 50.86 19.32
N ALA A 294 -10.76 50.95 18.33
CA ALA A 294 -11.52 52.18 18.07
C ALA A 294 -12.41 52.58 19.27
N GLU A 295 -13.03 51.64 19.97
CA GLU A 295 -13.80 51.92 21.18
C GLU A 295 -12.88 52.33 22.36
N GLN A 296 -11.72 51.70 22.53
CA GLN A 296 -10.73 52.11 23.52
C GLN A 296 -10.15 53.50 23.20
N HIS A 297 -9.86 53.81 21.94
CA HIS A 297 -9.40 55.13 21.52
C HIS A 297 -10.48 56.20 21.68
N VAL A 298 -11.76 55.90 21.41
CA VAL A 298 -12.88 56.81 21.72
C VAL A 298 -13.05 57.00 23.23
N MET A 299 -12.95 55.94 24.05
CA MET A 299 -12.99 56.08 25.51
C MET A 299 -11.78 56.86 26.04
N ALA A 300 -10.57 56.61 25.54
CA ALA A 300 -9.36 57.33 25.93
C ALA A 300 -9.42 58.80 25.49
N ALA A 301 -9.97 59.09 24.30
CA ALA A 301 -10.18 60.45 23.81
C ALA A 301 -11.26 61.18 24.63
N HIS A 302 -12.34 60.50 25.04
CA HIS A 302 -13.31 61.06 25.97
C HIS A 302 -12.72 61.28 27.37
N GLN A 303 -11.92 60.35 27.92
CA GLN A 303 -11.21 60.56 29.18
C GLN A 303 -10.18 61.69 29.09
N HIS A 304 -9.54 61.87 27.93
CA HIS A 304 -8.62 62.97 27.67
C HIS A 304 -9.38 64.30 27.56
N GLN A 305 -10.52 64.31 26.88
CA GLN A 305 -11.45 65.43 26.84
C GLN A 305 -11.93 65.78 28.26
N GLU A 306 -12.37 64.80 29.07
CA GLU A 306 -12.77 65.02 30.46
C GLU A 306 -11.65 65.61 31.31
N ARG A 307 -10.42 65.08 31.20
CA ARG A 307 -9.24 65.62 31.89
C ARG A 307 -8.93 67.05 31.45
N LEU A 308 -9.00 67.36 30.15
CA LEU A 308 -8.76 68.71 29.64
C LEU A 308 -9.89 69.68 29.99
N THR A 309 -11.15 69.25 29.98
CA THR A 309 -12.30 70.07 30.43
C THR A 309 -12.26 70.30 31.93
N ASN A 310 -11.86 69.31 32.73
CA ASN A 310 -11.66 69.46 34.16
C ASN A 310 -10.47 70.38 34.45
N ALA A 311 -9.34 70.23 33.74
CA ALA A 311 -8.20 71.13 33.86
C ALA A 311 -8.55 72.58 33.44
N ALA A 312 -9.32 72.78 32.37
CA ALA A 312 -9.81 74.11 31.97
C ALA A 312 -10.78 74.69 33.00
N LEU A 313 -11.69 73.88 33.56
CA LEU A 313 -12.58 74.28 34.66
C LEU A 313 -11.81 74.58 35.94
N GLU A 314 -10.73 73.86 36.24
CA GLU A 314 -9.87 74.07 37.40
C GLU A 314 -8.98 75.31 37.24
N ALA A 315 -8.40 75.54 36.06
CA ALA A 315 -7.71 76.78 35.73
C ALA A 315 -8.65 77.98 35.86
N ARG A 316 -9.88 77.88 35.32
CA ARG A 316 -10.92 78.92 35.46
C ARG A 316 -11.38 79.13 36.90
N ARG A 317 -11.49 78.06 37.71
CA ARG A 317 -11.74 78.15 39.16
C ARG A 317 -10.53 78.68 39.93
N ALA A 318 -9.31 78.46 39.47
CA ALA A 318 -8.09 78.99 40.08
C ALA A 318 -7.93 80.49 39.78
N ALA A 319 -8.13 80.91 38.53
CA ALA A 319 -8.24 82.31 38.14
C ALA A 319 -9.33 83.02 38.97
N ASN A 320 -10.57 82.49 39.00
CA ASN A 320 -11.64 83.08 39.80
C ASN A 320 -11.34 83.08 41.32
N ARG A 321 -10.62 82.08 41.86
CA ARG A 321 -10.18 82.12 43.27
C ARG A 321 -9.15 83.22 43.52
N TRP A 322 -8.13 83.35 42.69
CA TRP A 322 -7.14 84.42 42.85
C TRP A 322 -7.75 85.82 42.64
N LEU A 323 -8.70 85.95 41.72
CA LEU A 323 -9.51 87.16 41.55
C LEU A 323 -10.31 87.51 42.81
N MET A 324 -11.02 86.53 43.39
CA MET A 324 -11.79 86.73 44.62
C MET A 324 -10.91 86.97 45.86
N ILE A 325 -9.70 86.39 45.91
CA ILE A 325 -8.70 86.68 46.94
C ILE A 325 -8.20 88.12 46.80
N ALA A 326 -7.86 88.57 45.59
CA ALA A 326 -7.44 89.96 45.35
C ALA A 326 -8.50 90.98 45.76
N ILE A 327 -9.75 90.73 45.37
CA ILE A 327 -10.91 91.58 45.72
C ILE A 327 -11.17 91.51 47.23
N GLY A 328 -11.09 90.33 47.84
CA GLY A 328 -11.33 90.09 49.25
C GLY A 328 -10.27 90.72 50.17
N SER A 329 -8.98 90.48 49.93
CA SER A 329 -7.90 91.05 50.73
C SER A 329 -7.73 92.55 50.50
N GLY A 330 -7.89 93.02 49.26
CA GLY A 330 -7.94 94.45 48.95
C GLY A 330 -9.10 95.15 49.65
N GLY A 331 -10.33 94.62 49.52
CA GLY A 331 -11.52 95.18 50.17
C GLY A 331 -11.45 95.14 51.69
N LEU A 332 -11.03 94.03 52.29
CA LEU A 332 -10.87 93.91 53.74
C LEU A 332 -9.73 94.80 54.26
N GLY A 333 -8.64 94.95 53.50
CA GLY A 333 -7.54 95.87 53.82
C GLY A 333 -7.99 97.33 53.79
N ILE A 334 -8.79 97.73 52.80
CA ILE A 334 -9.37 99.07 52.74
C ILE A 334 -10.32 99.31 53.93
N VAL A 335 -11.21 98.37 54.25
CA VAL A 335 -12.17 98.51 55.37
C VAL A 335 -11.49 98.50 56.74
N LEU A 336 -10.57 97.57 56.99
CA LEU A 336 -9.75 97.57 58.20
C LEU A 336 -8.86 98.81 58.27
N GLY A 337 -8.51 99.37 57.11
CA GLY A 337 -7.91 100.69 57.03
C GLY A 337 -8.83 101.77 57.60
N ILE A 338 -10.06 101.89 57.07
CA ILE A 338 -11.05 102.86 57.57
C ILE A 338 -11.23 102.75 59.09
N VAL A 339 -11.33 101.53 59.58
CA VAL A 339 -11.43 101.26 61.01
C VAL A 339 -10.15 101.67 61.76
N ALA A 340 -8.95 101.39 61.22
CA ALA A 340 -7.69 101.79 61.83
C ALA A 340 -7.57 103.31 61.96
N LEU A 341 -7.93 104.09 60.94
CA LEU A 341 -7.81 105.55 60.95
C LEU A 341 -8.85 106.23 61.83
N LEU A 342 -10.09 105.75 61.80
CA LEU A 342 -11.11 106.23 62.74
C LEU A 342 -10.73 105.91 64.20
N ILE A 343 -10.09 104.76 64.46
CA ILE A 343 -9.60 104.38 65.80
C ILE A 343 -8.28 105.09 66.15
N PHE A 344 -7.44 105.50 65.19
CA PHE A 344 -6.17 106.20 65.43
C PHE A 344 -6.38 107.50 66.23
N SER A 345 -7.52 108.16 66.03
CA SER A 345 -7.97 109.32 66.81
C SER A 345 -8.18 109.05 68.30
N GLN A 346 -8.35 107.79 68.73
CA GLN A 346 -8.63 107.43 70.13
C GLN A 346 -7.61 106.46 70.73
N GLN A 347 -7.06 105.51 69.98
CA GLN A 347 -6.09 104.50 70.45
C GLN A 347 -5.03 104.16 69.40
N ALA A 348 -3.91 104.89 69.42
CA ALA A 348 -2.82 104.75 68.45
C ALA A 348 -2.18 103.35 68.39
N ILE A 349 -2.16 102.58 69.48
CA ILE A 349 -1.53 101.24 69.54
C ILE A 349 -2.35 100.18 68.77
N LEU A 350 -3.69 100.24 68.85
CA LEU A 350 -4.54 99.35 68.04
C LEU A 350 -4.49 99.74 66.56
N ALA A 351 -4.45 101.04 66.28
CA ALA A 351 -4.41 101.53 64.91
C ALA A 351 -3.08 101.23 64.19
N SER A 352 -1.93 101.22 64.87
CA SER A 352 -0.67 100.78 64.26
C SER A 352 -0.63 99.27 64.01
N ALA A 353 -1.21 98.46 64.91
CA ALA A 353 -1.37 97.02 64.69
C ALA A 353 -2.29 96.72 63.50
N LEU A 354 -3.41 97.46 63.37
CA LEU A 354 -4.30 97.38 62.21
C LEU A 354 -3.61 97.85 60.91
N GLY A 355 -2.86 98.96 60.93
CA GLY A 355 -2.14 99.46 59.75
C GLY A 355 -1.10 98.47 59.20
N LEU A 356 -0.37 97.77 60.08
CA LEU A 356 0.58 96.73 59.68
C LEU A 356 -0.15 95.51 59.07
N LEU A 357 -1.33 95.18 59.59
CA LEU A 357 -2.20 94.14 59.04
C LEU A 357 -2.79 94.54 57.68
N VAL A 358 -3.09 95.82 57.43
CA VAL A 358 -3.51 96.31 56.12
C VAL A 358 -2.36 96.26 55.10
N LEU A 359 -1.13 96.62 55.48
CA LEU A 359 0.04 96.46 54.60
C LEU A 359 0.26 95.00 54.17
N LEU A 360 0.06 94.03 55.08
CA LEU A 360 0.09 92.61 54.75
C LEU A 360 -1.05 92.19 53.80
N LEU A 361 -2.27 92.69 54.01
CA LEU A 361 -3.40 92.42 53.11
C LEU A 361 -3.20 93.00 51.70
N LEU A 362 -2.62 94.20 51.59
CA LEU A 362 -2.31 94.84 50.31
C LEU A 362 -1.14 94.14 49.58
N ALA A 363 -0.10 93.71 50.30
CA ALA A 363 0.96 92.88 49.72
C ALA A 363 0.43 91.52 49.21
N GLY A 364 -0.50 90.92 49.95
CA GLY A 364 -1.23 89.72 49.53
C GLY A 364 -2.09 89.95 48.27
N ALA A 365 -2.79 91.09 48.19
CA ALA A 365 -3.53 91.50 47.00
C ALA A 365 -2.63 91.61 45.76
N GLY A 366 -1.47 92.27 45.89
CA GLY A 366 -0.50 92.41 44.79
C GLY A 366 0.00 91.06 44.24
N LEU A 367 0.38 90.13 45.12
CA LEU A 367 0.81 88.78 44.72
C LEU A 367 -0.33 87.98 44.05
N SER A 368 -1.57 88.11 44.54
CA SER A 368 -2.73 87.44 43.95
C SER A 368 -3.08 87.93 42.55
N ILE A 369 -2.90 89.22 42.26
CA ILE A 369 -3.12 89.80 40.91
C ILE A 369 -2.04 89.34 39.92
N TYR A 370 -0.78 89.23 40.36
CA TYR A 370 0.29 88.66 39.53
C TYR A 370 -0.02 87.20 39.17
N LYS A 371 -0.38 86.37 40.16
CA LYS A 371 -0.78 84.97 39.95
C LYS A 371 -2.04 84.82 39.11
N TYR A 372 -2.99 85.75 39.18
CA TYR A 372 -4.19 85.75 38.33
C TYR A 372 -3.82 85.85 36.83
N ASN A 373 -2.94 86.76 36.45
CA ASN A 373 -2.54 86.94 35.04
C ASN A 373 -1.73 85.76 34.49
N GLU A 374 -0.93 85.11 35.32
CA GLU A 374 -0.22 83.87 34.97
C GLU A 374 -1.20 82.74 34.64
N VAL A 375 -2.15 82.47 35.56
CA VAL A 375 -3.17 81.40 35.42
C VAL A 375 -4.18 81.70 34.30
N HIS A 376 -4.48 82.97 34.00
CA HIS A 376 -5.39 83.32 32.91
C HIS A 376 -4.78 83.08 31.51
N ASN A 377 -3.45 83.16 31.35
CA ASN A 377 -2.79 82.70 30.13
C ASN A 377 -2.86 81.17 29.98
N GLU A 378 -2.72 80.42 31.08
CA GLU A 378 -2.93 78.97 31.10
C GLU A 378 -4.38 78.60 30.71
N GLU A 379 -5.38 79.37 31.15
CA GLU A 379 -6.79 79.19 30.76
C GLU A 379 -7.00 79.32 29.24
N GLN A 380 -6.33 80.24 28.56
CA GLN A 380 -6.44 80.39 27.10
C GLN A 380 -5.78 79.23 26.34
N ILE A 381 -4.65 78.73 26.85
CA ILE A 381 -3.95 77.56 26.28
C ILE A 381 -4.80 76.30 26.50
N ALA A 382 -5.35 76.11 27.70
CA ALA A 382 -6.25 74.99 28.03
C ALA A 382 -7.52 74.98 27.16
N ASN A 383 -8.13 76.15 26.91
CA ASN A 383 -9.32 76.25 26.04
C ASN A 383 -9.03 75.89 24.57
N ARG A 384 -7.84 76.22 24.04
CA ARG A 384 -7.44 75.77 22.69
C ARG A 384 -7.26 74.26 22.64
N HIS A 385 -6.53 73.68 23.59
CA HIS A 385 -6.37 72.23 23.69
C HIS A 385 -7.70 71.49 23.90
N MET A 386 -8.67 72.09 24.60
CA MET A 386 -10.03 71.57 24.71
C MET A 386 -10.77 71.56 23.35
N GLN A 387 -10.65 72.62 22.54
CA GLN A 387 -11.27 72.66 21.20
C GLN A 387 -10.62 71.65 20.24
N ASP A 388 -9.29 71.53 20.27
CA ASP A 388 -8.56 70.54 19.47
C ASP A 388 -8.98 69.11 19.87
N ALA A 389 -9.05 68.81 21.17
CA ALA A 389 -9.50 67.52 21.68
C ALA A 389 -10.95 67.18 21.30
N ILE A 390 -11.87 68.16 21.33
CA ILE A 390 -13.26 67.98 20.86
C ILE A 390 -13.30 67.62 19.37
N SER A 391 -12.47 68.27 18.54
CA SER A 391 -12.38 67.95 17.11
C SER A 391 -11.82 66.54 16.86
N GLN A 392 -10.83 66.14 17.67
CA GLN A 392 -10.18 64.83 17.59
C GLN A 392 -11.13 63.70 18.02
N VAL A 393 -11.94 63.92 19.07
CA VAL A 393 -13.03 63.02 19.47
C VAL A 393 -14.05 62.86 18.34
N GLY A 394 -14.45 63.96 17.68
CA GLY A 394 -15.36 63.90 16.53
C GLY A 394 -14.84 63.03 15.37
N MET A 395 -13.55 63.15 15.04
CA MET A 395 -12.88 62.32 14.04
C MET A 395 -12.80 60.83 14.46
N MET A 396 -12.52 60.54 15.73
CA MET A 396 -12.46 59.16 16.23
C MET A 396 -13.84 58.49 16.35
N VAL A 397 -14.89 59.25 16.67
CA VAL A 397 -16.28 58.74 16.66
C VAL A 397 -16.72 58.42 15.23
N ALA A 398 -16.34 59.22 14.24
CA ALA A 398 -16.57 58.88 12.83
C ALA A 398 -15.83 57.60 12.40
N ALA A 399 -14.59 57.39 12.86
CA ALA A 399 -13.85 56.15 12.63
C ALA A 399 -14.51 54.93 13.33
N ARG A 400 -15.06 55.11 14.53
CA ARG A 400 -15.87 54.07 15.21
C ARG A 400 -17.13 53.73 14.41
N GLU A 401 -17.84 54.71 13.87
CA GLU A 401 -19.03 54.46 13.04
C GLU A 401 -18.69 53.68 11.75
N THR A 402 -17.58 53.98 11.07
CA THR A 402 -17.17 53.22 9.88
C THR A 402 -16.78 51.79 10.27
N ALA A 403 -16.08 51.58 11.38
CA ALA A 403 -15.80 50.25 11.91
C ALA A 403 -17.09 49.48 12.26
N MET A 404 -18.06 50.11 12.94
CA MET A 404 -19.35 49.49 13.28
C MET A 404 -20.15 49.04 12.06
N ARG A 405 -20.24 49.87 11.00
CA ARG A 405 -20.93 49.50 9.75
C ARG A 405 -20.32 48.29 9.05
N THR A 406 -19.06 47.96 9.36
CA THR A 406 -18.33 46.81 8.80
C THR A 406 -18.36 45.57 9.72
N SER A 407 -18.79 45.72 10.99
CA SER A 407 -18.61 44.71 12.06
C SER A 407 -19.87 43.90 12.40
N GLY A 408 -20.79 43.71 11.44
CA GLY A 408 -22.01 42.92 11.61
C GLY A 408 -21.82 41.39 11.69
N LYS A 409 -20.67 40.89 12.16
CA LYS A 409 -20.21 39.50 11.97
C LYS A 409 -19.58 38.83 13.21
N ARG A 410 -20.06 39.13 14.43
CA ARG A 410 -19.64 38.39 15.64
C ARG A 410 -19.95 36.89 15.54
N ASP A 411 -21.11 36.53 15.00
CA ASP A 411 -21.53 35.14 14.83
C ASP A 411 -20.63 34.38 13.85
N ALA A 412 -20.16 35.06 12.78
CA ALA A 412 -19.25 34.46 11.80
C ALA A 412 -17.87 34.13 12.39
N LEU A 413 -17.38 34.88 13.39
CA LEU A 413 -16.14 34.52 14.08
C LEU A 413 -16.33 33.23 14.87
N ALA A 414 -17.43 33.11 15.64
CA ALA A 414 -17.74 31.90 16.41
C ALA A 414 -17.93 30.67 15.50
N GLN A 415 -18.56 30.86 14.34
CA GLN A 415 -18.76 29.83 13.32
C GLN A 415 -17.43 29.33 12.75
N VAL A 416 -16.50 30.23 12.40
CA VAL A 416 -15.14 29.87 11.93
C VAL A 416 -14.31 29.23 13.06
N GLU A 417 -14.44 29.69 14.31
CA GLU A 417 -13.78 29.04 15.46
C GLU A 417 -14.30 27.61 15.70
N GLN A 418 -15.59 27.35 15.45
CA GLN A 418 -16.17 26.02 15.52
C GLN A 418 -15.72 25.14 14.34
N GLU A 419 -15.63 25.70 13.12
CA GLU A 419 -15.11 24.99 11.95
C GLU A 419 -13.64 24.59 12.14
N ILE A 420 -12.77 25.48 12.63
CA ILE A 420 -11.36 25.17 12.97
C ILE A 420 -11.27 24.02 13.97
N ARG A 421 -12.09 24.01 15.03
CA ARG A 421 -12.12 22.90 16.01
C ARG A 421 -12.62 21.61 15.39
N SER A 422 -13.61 21.66 14.50
CA SER A 422 -14.14 20.47 13.81
C SER A 422 -13.13 19.81 12.87
N LEU A 423 -12.21 20.61 12.31
CA LEU A 423 -11.06 20.17 11.50
C LEU A 423 -9.85 19.72 12.36
N GLY A 424 -9.96 19.72 13.70
CA GLY A 424 -8.88 19.33 14.61
C GLY A 424 -7.82 20.41 14.86
N GLY A 425 -8.02 21.64 14.38
CA GLY A 425 -7.10 22.77 14.58
C GLY A 425 -7.26 23.46 15.95
N SER A 426 -6.16 24.00 16.47
CA SER A 426 -6.18 24.88 17.63
C SER A 426 -6.67 26.29 17.24
N VAL A 427 -7.69 26.80 17.93
CA VAL A 427 -8.14 28.18 17.75
C VAL A 427 -7.08 29.14 18.33
N PRO A 428 -6.53 30.08 17.55
CA PRO A 428 -5.51 31.00 18.03
C PRO A 428 -6.09 31.98 19.07
N ARG A 429 -5.27 32.41 20.03
CA ARG A 429 -5.63 33.40 21.06
C ARG A 429 -5.32 34.82 20.58
N SER A 430 -4.28 35.00 19.76
CA SER A 430 -3.89 36.29 19.18
C SER A 430 -3.73 36.24 17.66
N ARG A 431 -3.68 37.43 17.03
CA ARG A 431 -3.35 37.58 15.60
C ARG A 431 -1.93 37.11 15.26
N GLU A 432 -0.99 37.30 16.19
CA GLU A 432 0.41 36.92 16.04
C GLU A 432 0.58 35.39 16.12
N GLU A 433 -0.14 34.73 17.04
CA GLU A 433 -0.19 33.28 17.14
C GLU A 433 -0.81 32.65 15.87
N ALA A 434 -1.88 33.25 15.33
CA ALA A 434 -2.44 32.85 14.04
C ALA A 434 -1.44 33.02 12.88
N GLN A 435 -0.61 34.08 12.92
CA GLN A 435 0.39 34.35 11.89
C GLN A 435 1.60 33.41 11.98
N GLN A 436 1.99 33.00 13.20
CA GLN A 436 2.98 31.95 13.44
C GLN A 436 2.46 30.58 12.97
N LEU A 437 1.20 30.24 13.25
CA LEU A 437 0.56 29.01 12.77
C LEU A 437 0.47 29.00 11.23
N LEU A 438 0.14 30.13 10.60
CA LEU A 438 0.16 30.24 9.13
C LEU A 438 1.58 30.09 8.56
N GLN A 439 2.61 30.67 9.19
CA GLN A 439 4.01 30.47 8.78
C GLN A 439 4.51 29.03 8.92
N GLN A 440 3.99 28.26 9.88
CA GLN A 440 4.31 26.83 10.03
C GLN A 440 3.65 25.95 8.96
N ILE A 441 2.57 26.40 8.33
CA ILE A 441 1.83 25.67 7.29
C ILE A 441 2.31 26.05 5.87
N GLN A 442 2.97 27.21 5.72
CA GLN A 442 3.31 27.81 4.43
C GLN A 442 4.52 27.14 3.73
N ASP A 443 4.38 25.88 3.32
CA ASP A 443 5.34 25.23 2.42
C ASP A 443 4.68 24.10 1.58
N LYS A 444 4.29 24.45 0.33
CA LYS A 444 3.96 23.61 -0.87
C LYS A 444 2.85 24.27 -1.72
N GLY A 445 3.22 24.76 -2.89
CA GLY A 445 2.33 25.49 -3.81
C GLY A 445 1.49 24.61 -4.74
N GLU A 446 0.75 23.64 -4.20
CA GLU A 446 -0.19 22.81 -4.98
C GLU A 446 -1.61 23.38 -4.95
N SER A 447 -2.38 23.20 -6.03
CA SER A 447 -3.76 23.70 -6.13
C SER A 447 -4.75 22.78 -5.39
N LEU A 448 -5.83 23.36 -4.86
CA LEU A 448 -6.93 22.61 -4.23
C LEU A 448 -7.48 21.55 -5.19
N ASP A 449 -7.71 21.93 -6.45
CA ASP A 449 -8.33 21.06 -7.45
C ASP A 449 -7.42 19.87 -7.80
N SER A 450 -6.09 20.09 -7.88
CA SER A 450 -5.13 19.00 -8.07
C SER A 450 -5.05 18.07 -6.87
N ILE A 451 -5.12 18.59 -5.63
CA ILE A 451 -5.13 17.76 -4.43
C ILE A 451 -6.42 16.93 -4.37
N GLN A 452 -7.58 17.50 -4.71
CA GLN A 452 -8.85 16.75 -4.77
C GLN A 452 -8.84 15.68 -5.87
N GLN A 453 -8.38 16.00 -7.08
CA GLN A 453 -8.34 15.05 -8.19
C GLN A 453 -7.38 13.88 -7.89
N HIS A 454 -6.19 14.16 -7.36
CA HIS A 454 -5.27 13.10 -6.92
C HIS A 454 -5.83 12.29 -5.75
N LEU A 455 -6.55 12.91 -4.81
CA LEU A 455 -7.18 12.19 -3.71
C LEU A 455 -8.25 11.22 -4.22
N THR A 456 -9.09 11.61 -5.18
CA THR A 456 -10.07 10.69 -5.81
C THR A 456 -9.37 9.56 -6.56
N GLU A 457 -8.36 9.85 -7.39
CA GLU A 457 -7.60 8.81 -8.12
C GLU A 457 -6.90 7.82 -7.17
N LYS A 458 -6.34 8.30 -6.06
CA LYS A 458 -5.66 7.42 -5.09
C LYS A 458 -6.63 6.67 -4.18
N GLN A 459 -7.82 7.21 -3.88
CA GLN A 459 -8.89 6.47 -3.21
C GLN A 459 -9.41 5.34 -4.09
N ASP A 460 -9.71 5.60 -5.37
CA ASP A 460 -10.17 4.57 -6.32
C ASP A 460 -9.11 3.48 -6.52
N ALA A 461 -7.82 3.85 -6.63
CA ALA A 461 -6.71 2.91 -6.71
C ALA A 461 -6.53 2.09 -5.41
N ALA A 462 -6.71 2.70 -4.23
CA ALA A 462 -6.63 2.00 -2.95
C ALA A 462 -7.80 1.02 -2.76
N LEU A 463 -9.01 1.38 -3.18
CA LEU A 463 -10.18 0.50 -3.20
C LEU A 463 -9.97 -0.69 -4.16
N ALA A 464 -9.50 -0.45 -5.37
CA ALA A 464 -9.20 -1.52 -6.33
C ALA A 464 -8.13 -2.50 -5.81
N LEU A 465 -7.08 -2.00 -5.14
CA LEU A 465 -6.08 -2.84 -4.47
C LEU A 465 -6.68 -3.59 -3.28
N HIS A 466 -7.57 -2.98 -2.49
CA HIS A 466 -8.25 -3.65 -1.38
C HIS A 466 -9.15 -4.80 -1.86
N ASP A 467 -9.89 -4.60 -2.95
CA ASP A 467 -10.70 -5.65 -3.57
C ASP A 467 -9.82 -6.79 -4.12
N GLN A 468 -8.66 -6.48 -4.71
CA GLN A 468 -7.67 -7.50 -5.09
C GLN A 468 -7.13 -8.28 -3.89
N VAL A 469 -6.81 -7.62 -2.76
CA VAL A 469 -6.43 -8.30 -1.52
C VAL A 469 -7.51 -9.28 -1.09
N ASN A 470 -8.78 -8.89 -1.12
CA ASN A 470 -9.89 -9.76 -0.72
C ASN A 470 -10.03 -10.98 -1.67
N VAL A 471 -9.96 -10.78 -2.99
CA VAL A 471 -10.00 -11.89 -3.98
C VAL A 471 -8.84 -12.87 -3.79
N ILE A 472 -7.61 -12.38 -3.58
CA ILE A 472 -6.43 -13.24 -3.38
C ILE A 472 -6.53 -13.97 -2.02
N LYS A 473 -7.03 -13.30 -0.98
CA LYS A 473 -7.23 -13.86 0.35
C LYS A 473 -8.26 -14.99 0.35
N ASP A 474 -9.34 -14.85 -0.41
CA ASP A 474 -10.33 -15.91 -0.60
C ASP A 474 -9.74 -17.09 -1.38
N ALA A 475 -8.94 -16.85 -2.43
CA ALA A 475 -8.21 -17.91 -3.13
C ALA A 475 -7.23 -18.66 -2.21
N VAL A 476 -6.50 -17.95 -1.34
CA VAL A 476 -5.64 -18.54 -0.30
C VAL A 476 -6.46 -19.35 0.71
N ALA A 477 -7.66 -18.90 1.08
CA ALA A 477 -8.54 -19.65 1.98
C ALA A 477 -9.03 -20.97 1.36
N VAL A 478 -9.39 -20.97 0.07
CA VAL A 478 -9.76 -22.18 -0.69
C VAL A 478 -8.58 -23.16 -0.77
N LEU A 479 -7.38 -22.68 -1.15
CA LEU A 479 -6.18 -23.53 -1.21
C LEU A 479 -5.79 -24.11 0.15
N ARG A 480 -6.01 -23.37 1.25
CA ARG A 480 -5.82 -23.90 2.62
C ARG A 480 -6.83 -25.00 2.97
N GLN A 481 -8.11 -24.84 2.59
CA GLN A 481 -9.12 -25.88 2.77
C GLN A 481 -8.80 -27.13 1.95
N GLU A 482 -8.39 -26.98 0.69
CA GLU A 482 -8.00 -28.11 -0.18
C GLU A 482 -6.77 -28.85 0.38
N ARG A 483 -5.73 -28.10 0.81
CA ARG A 483 -4.55 -28.70 1.46
C ARG A 483 -4.94 -29.48 2.71
N GLN A 484 -5.81 -28.91 3.54
CA GLN A 484 -6.27 -29.57 4.77
C GLN A 484 -7.10 -30.83 4.45
N HIS A 485 -7.96 -30.79 3.43
CA HIS A 485 -8.73 -31.95 2.98
C HIS A 485 -7.82 -33.09 2.51
N LEU A 486 -6.77 -32.79 1.72
CA LEU A 486 -5.78 -33.78 1.28
C LEU A 486 -4.93 -34.32 2.44
N GLU A 487 -4.57 -33.48 3.42
CA GLU A 487 -3.85 -33.89 4.64
C GLU A 487 -4.71 -34.78 5.56
N ASP A 488 -6.00 -34.50 5.67
CA ASP A 488 -6.92 -35.30 6.47
C ASP A 488 -7.32 -36.61 5.78
N GLN A 489 -7.46 -36.63 4.44
CA GLN A 489 -7.60 -37.87 3.66
C GLN A 489 -6.41 -38.81 3.88
N ARG A 490 -5.18 -38.28 3.78
CA ARG A 490 -3.93 -39.03 3.98
C ARG A 490 -3.81 -39.65 5.38
N LYS A 491 -4.28 -38.95 6.42
CA LYS A 491 -4.34 -39.46 7.80
C LYS A 491 -5.43 -40.52 7.97
N ASN A 492 -6.63 -40.27 7.47
CA ASN A 492 -7.79 -41.16 7.62
C ASN A 492 -7.54 -42.53 6.97
N GLU A 493 -6.93 -42.55 5.78
CA GLU A 493 -6.52 -43.78 5.08
C GLU A 493 -5.21 -44.39 5.64
N GLY A 494 -4.53 -43.68 6.56
CA GLY A 494 -3.30 -44.13 7.21
C GLY A 494 -2.14 -44.34 6.25
N TRP A 495 -2.03 -43.52 5.20
CA TRP A 495 -1.05 -43.64 4.12
C TRP A 495 0.39 -43.29 4.54
N ASP A 496 0.57 -42.53 5.63
CA ASP A 496 1.90 -42.13 6.13
C ASP A 496 2.85 -43.30 6.44
N ASN A 497 2.28 -44.47 6.75
CA ASN A 497 3.02 -45.69 7.05
C ASN A 497 2.88 -46.77 5.94
N MET A 498 2.50 -46.40 4.71
CA MET A 498 2.25 -47.38 3.64
C MET A 498 3.50 -48.19 3.29
N ASP A 499 4.66 -47.56 3.14
CA ASP A 499 5.93 -48.26 2.88
C ASP A 499 6.30 -49.25 3.97
N ALA A 500 6.10 -48.87 5.24
CA ALA A 500 6.36 -49.75 6.39
C ALA A 500 5.40 -50.95 6.40
N LYS A 501 4.13 -50.73 6.05
CA LYS A 501 3.10 -51.76 5.88
C LYS A 501 3.45 -52.72 4.73
N LEU A 502 3.86 -52.21 3.57
CA LEU A 502 4.26 -53.00 2.40
C LEU A 502 5.53 -53.84 2.68
N ARG A 503 6.53 -53.26 3.36
CA ARG A 503 7.73 -54.00 3.80
C ARG A 503 7.36 -55.10 4.79
N SER A 504 6.48 -54.82 5.76
CA SER A 504 6.01 -55.81 6.73
C SER A 504 5.25 -56.96 6.08
N ASP A 505 4.40 -56.69 5.09
CA ASP A 505 3.69 -57.75 4.36
C ASP A 505 4.65 -58.57 3.49
N ARG A 506 5.62 -57.94 2.80
CA ARG A 506 6.66 -58.66 2.03
C ARG A 506 7.48 -59.61 2.90
N ILE A 507 7.90 -59.17 4.08
CA ILE A 507 8.59 -60.04 5.05
C ILE A 507 7.68 -61.20 5.46
N ALA A 508 6.42 -60.92 5.80
CA ALA A 508 5.45 -61.93 6.22
C ALA A 508 5.06 -62.94 5.13
N ILE A 509 5.19 -62.58 3.84
CA ILE A 509 5.07 -63.49 2.69
C ILE A 509 6.32 -64.36 2.59
N GLN A 510 7.52 -63.75 2.62
CA GLN A 510 8.79 -64.45 2.50
C GLN A 510 9.02 -65.46 3.64
N ASP A 511 8.63 -65.13 4.88
CA ASP A 511 8.66 -66.04 6.02
C ASP A 511 7.74 -67.26 5.81
N ARG A 512 6.55 -67.06 5.23
CA ARG A 512 5.61 -68.15 4.89
C ARG A 512 6.13 -69.03 3.75
N GLN A 513 6.69 -68.44 2.70
CA GLN A 513 7.31 -69.18 1.59
C GLN A 513 8.47 -70.06 2.09
N ASN A 514 9.31 -69.53 3.00
CA ASN A 514 10.35 -70.30 3.66
C ASN A 514 9.77 -71.46 4.51
N GLU A 515 8.73 -71.21 5.31
CA GLU A 515 8.08 -72.28 6.10
C GLU A 515 7.52 -73.40 5.19
N ILE A 516 6.81 -73.04 4.11
CA ILE A 516 6.25 -73.99 3.14
C ILE A 516 7.35 -74.78 2.43
N THR A 517 8.46 -74.14 2.04
CA THR A 517 9.66 -74.81 1.48
C THR A 517 10.16 -75.91 2.42
N THR A 518 10.35 -75.59 3.71
CA THR A 518 10.89 -76.55 4.69
C THR A 518 9.94 -77.71 4.98
N LEU A 519 8.63 -77.48 5.02
CA LEU A 519 7.62 -78.51 5.28
C LEU A 519 7.40 -79.41 4.05
N SER A 520 7.46 -78.87 2.83
CA SER A 520 7.30 -79.65 1.59
C SER A 520 8.45 -80.64 1.41
N GLY A 521 9.68 -80.20 1.70
CA GLY A 521 10.86 -81.06 1.69
C GLY A 521 10.83 -82.19 2.73
N GLN A 522 10.14 -82.00 3.87
CA GLN A 522 9.99 -83.05 4.90
C GLN A 522 9.02 -84.19 4.49
N GLU A 523 8.05 -83.90 3.61
CA GLU A 523 7.07 -84.89 3.14
C GLU A 523 7.44 -85.58 1.82
N GLY A 524 8.60 -85.22 1.24
CA GLY A 524 9.11 -85.76 -0.02
C GLY A 524 8.38 -85.21 -1.26
N LEU A 525 7.73 -84.06 -1.13
CA LEU A 525 7.10 -83.34 -2.24
C LEU A 525 8.14 -82.50 -2.99
N SER A 526 7.90 -82.26 -4.28
CA SER A 526 8.72 -81.35 -5.08
C SER A 526 8.80 -79.98 -4.41
N ILE A 527 10.02 -79.48 -4.21
CA ILE A 527 10.23 -78.15 -3.61
C ILE A 527 9.85 -77.10 -4.67
N PRO A 528 8.83 -76.26 -4.44
CA PRO A 528 8.47 -75.22 -5.39
C PRO A 528 9.57 -74.16 -5.45
N THR A 529 9.91 -73.72 -6.66
CA THR A 529 10.69 -72.50 -6.85
C THR A 529 9.77 -71.30 -6.72
N PHE A 530 9.73 -70.69 -5.53
CA PHE A 530 9.16 -69.36 -5.34
C PHE A 530 10.06 -68.35 -6.08
N ASP A 531 9.69 -67.97 -7.31
CA ASP A 531 10.51 -67.13 -8.20
C ASP A 531 10.80 -65.76 -7.54
N THR A 532 12.03 -65.58 -7.05
CA THR A 532 12.49 -64.33 -6.41
C THR A 532 12.89 -63.28 -7.45
N SER A 533 11.98 -62.83 -8.30
CA SER A 533 12.26 -61.78 -9.28
C SER A 533 11.02 -61.01 -9.79
N VAL A 534 10.61 -59.96 -9.07
CA VAL A 534 9.99 -58.80 -9.71
C VAL A 534 11.09 -57.91 -10.31
N ALA A 535 11.84 -58.46 -11.28
CA ALA A 535 12.72 -57.76 -12.23
C ALA A 535 13.45 -58.77 -13.15
N THR A 536 13.58 -58.42 -14.43
CA THR A 536 14.41 -59.07 -15.47
C THR A 536 14.15 -60.53 -15.82
N VAL A 537 13.63 -60.74 -17.03
CA VAL A 537 13.52 -62.03 -17.73
C VAL A 537 14.83 -62.34 -18.46
N ALA A 538 15.49 -63.46 -18.14
CA ALA A 538 16.33 -64.22 -19.09
C ALA A 538 16.78 -65.59 -18.53
N SER A 539 16.51 -66.64 -19.31
CA SER A 539 17.17 -67.96 -19.30
C SER A 539 16.87 -68.98 -18.17
N VAL A 540 16.91 -70.25 -18.60
CA VAL A 540 16.79 -71.52 -17.85
C VAL A 540 15.42 -71.85 -17.24
N LYS A 541 14.75 -72.84 -17.85
CA LYS A 541 13.83 -73.75 -17.15
C LYS A 541 14.09 -75.21 -17.54
N GLU A 542 14.84 -75.90 -16.70
CA GLU A 542 14.42 -77.26 -16.32
C GLU A 542 13.08 -77.16 -15.57
N SER A 543 12.34 -78.26 -15.48
CA SER A 543 10.95 -78.32 -14.98
C SER A 543 10.71 -77.58 -13.66
N THR A 544 10.08 -76.40 -13.71
CA THR A 544 9.61 -75.68 -12.51
C THR A 544 8.19 -76.09 -12.17
N THR A 545 7.99 -76.62 -10.96
CA THR A 545 6.65 -76.83 -10.38
C THR A 545 6.10 -75.49 -9.88
N THR A 546 4.88 -75.15 -10.27
CA THR A 546 4.17 -73.94 -9.81
C THR A 546 3.56 -74.16 -8.42
N VAL A 547 3.07 -73.08 -7.78
CA VAL A 547 2.34 -73.18 -6.50
C VAL A 547 1.06 -74.00 -6.66
N ASP A 548 0.37 -73.85 -7.81
CA ASP A 548 -0.83 -74.62 -8.17
C ASP A 548 -0.50 -76.12 -8.34
N ASP A 549 0.64 -76.45 -8.97
CA ASP A 549 1.13 -77.84 -9.05
C ASP A 549 1.39 -78.44 -7.66
N LEU A 550 1.89 -77.64 -6.71
CA LEU A 550 2.10 -78.07 -5.34
C LEU A 550 0.78 -78.29 -4.60
N GLU A 551 -0.22 -77.39 -4.72
CA GLU A 551 -1.54 -77.61 -4.11
C GLU A 551 -2.19 -78.89 -4.66
N MET A 552 -2.11 -79.11 -5.97
CA MET A 552 -2.62 -80.32 -6.61
C MET A 552 -1.88 -81.58 -6.14
N ALA A 553 -0.54 -81.53 -6.03
CA ALA A 553 0.27 -82.64 -5.52
C ALA A 553 -0.03 -82.96 -4.04
N ILE A 554 -0.28 -81.96 -3.20
CA ILE A 554 -0.70 -82.15 -1.80
C ILE A 554 -2.10 -82.78 -1.74
N ALA A 555 -3.04 -82.29 -2.55
CA ALA A 555 -4.40 -82.82 -2.61
C ALA A 555 -4.40 -84.31 -3.03
N ASP A 556 -3.56 -84.69 -3.98
CA ASP A 556 -3.43 -86.09 -4.41
C ASP A 556 -2.63 -86.95 -3.42
N ALA A 557 -1.63 -86.41 -2.73
CA ALA A 557 -0.94 -87.11 -1.62
C ALA A 557 -1.89 -87.38 -0.42
N ILE A 558 -2.80 -86.45 -0.12
CA ILE A 558 -3.86 -86.66 0.87
C ILE A 558 -4.80 -87.78 0.41
N LYS A 559 -5.31 -87.75 -0.83
CA LYS A 559 -6.17 -88.83 -1.37
C LYS A 559 -5.46 -90.19 -1.40
N ALA A 560 -4.16 -90.22 -1.70
CA ALA A 560 -3.38 -91.46 -1.71
C ALA A 560 -3.25 -92.06 -0.30
N THR A 561 -2.89 -91.24 0.70
CA THR A 561 -2.78 -91.69 2.10
C THR A 561 -4.14 -92.08 2.71
N GLU A 562 -5.23 -91.42 2.33
CA GLU A 562 -6.59 -91.84 2.72
C GLU A 562 -6.97 -93.21 2.11
N ARG A 563 -6.62 -93.46 0.85
CA ARG A 563 -6.84 -94.78 0.20
C ARG A 563 -6.02 -95.88 0.86
N GLU A 564 -4.76 -95.63 1.22
CA GLU A 564 -3.92 -96.60 1.93
C GLU A 564 -4.53 -97.04 3.27
N ILE A 565 -5.04 -96.09 4.07
CA ILE A 565 -5.75 -96.37 5.33
C ILE A 565 -6.99 -97.27 5.08
N VAL A 566 -7.81 -96.94 4.07
CA VAL A 566 -8.99 -97.75 3.71
C VAL A 566 -8.61 -99.18 3.28
N THR A 567 -7.49 -99.37 2.58
CA THR A 567 -7.00 -100.71 2.20
C THR A 567 -6.36 -101.51 3.35
N LEU A 568 -6.01 -100.85 4.46
CA LEU A 568 -5.61 -101.52 5.71
C LEU A 568 -6.85 -101.98 6.49
N ASP A 569 -7.90 -101.18 6.56
CA ASP A 569 -9.13 -101.52 7.27
C ASP A 569 -9.85 -102.73 6.63
N SER A 570 -9.92 -102.83 5.29
CA SER A 570 -10.56 -103.99 4.62
C SER A 570 -9.83 -105.33 4.82
N LYS A 571 -8.52 -105.29 5.09
CA LYS A 571 -7.74 -106.51 5.42
C LYS A 571 -8.02 -107.01 6.84
N LEU A 572 -8.50 -106.15 7.74
CA LEU A 572 -8.75 -106.49 9.14
C LEU A 572 -10.08 -107.23 9.39
N GLU A 573 -11.05 -107.14 8.47
CA GLU A 573 -12.32 -107.86 8.58
C GLU A 573 -12.14 -109.40 8.55
N HIS A 574 -11.09 -109.88 7.88
CA HIS A 574 -10.80 -111.32 7.67
C HIS A 574 -10.34 -112.06 8.94
N VAL A 575 -10.05 -111.34 10.03
CA VAL A 575 -9.59 -111.92 11.30
C VAL A 575 -10.70 -112.71 12.01
N SER A 576 -11.97 -112.33 11.85
CA SER A 576 -13.10 -113.00 12.50
C SER A 576 -13.32 -114.43 11.98
N ASP A 577 -13.37 -114.61 10.66
CA ASP A 577 -13.62 -115.89 9.99
C ASP A 577 -12.54 -116.96 10.27
N LEU A 578 -11.29 -116.55 10.52
CA LEU A 578 -10.19 -117.46 10.85
C LEU A 578 -10.36 -118.10 12.24
N THR A 579 -10.93 -117.37 13.21
CA THR A 579 -11.11 -117.88 14.58
C THR A 579 -12.17 -118.98 14.69
N ALA A 580 -13.17 -119.00 13.81
CA ALA A 580 -14.23 -120.00 13.81
C ALA A 580 -13.70 -121.39 13.37
N LYS A 581 -12.88 -121.42 12.31
CA LYS A 581 -12.36 -122.67 11.69
C LYS A 581 -11.45 -123.48 12.61
N LEU A 582 -10.68 -122.83 13.47
CA LEU A 582 -9.76 -123.50 14.42
C LEU A 582 -10.48 -124.32 15.52
N LYS A 583 -11.78 -124.10 15.74
CA LYS A 583 -12.55 -124.83 16.76
C LYS A 583 -13.04 -126.19 16.26
N GLU A 584 -13.44 -126.28 15.00
CA GLU A 584 -14.05 -127.45 14.37
C GLU A 584 -13.03 -128.59 14.16
N GLN A 585 -11.78 -128.25 13.84
CA GLN A 585 -10.70 -129.23 13.59
C GLN A 585 -10.27 -130.03 14.84
N LYS A 586 -10.60 -129.56 16.04
CA LYS A 586 -10.15 -130.19 17.30
C LYS A 586 -10.89 -131.48 17.64
N GLU A 587 -12.17 -131.59 17.26
CA GLU A 587 -13.02 -132.74 17.64
C GLU A 587 -12.74 -134.00 16.79
N SER A 588 -12.13 -133.86 15.61
CA SER A 588 -11.82 -134.99 14.73
C SER A 588 -10.63 -135.86 15.19
N LEU A 589 -9.79 -135.38 16.09
CA LEU A 589 -8.51 -136.02 16.42
C LEU A 589 -8.65 -137.21 17.40
N ASP A 590 -9.63 -137.17 18.31
CA ASP A 590 -9.77 -138.19 19.37
C ASP A 590 -10.26 -139.57 18.86
N ILE A 591 -10.94 -139.61 17.71
CA ILE A 591 -11.52 -140.84 17.16
C ILE A 591 -10.45 -141.78 16.57
N LEU A 592 -9.34 -141.24 16.05
CA LEU A 592 -8.32 -142.01 15.32
C LEU A 592 -7.41 -142.84 16.25
N LEU A 593 -7.28 -142.47 17.53
CA LEU A 593 -6.39 -143.13 18.50
C LEU A 593 -6.80 -144.56 18.88
N GLY A 594 -8.05 -144.96 18.64
CA GLY A 594 -8.57 -146.28 19.03
C GLY A 594 -8.04 -147.45 18.19
N SER A 595 -7.83 -147.24 16.89
CA SER A 595 -7.62 -148.32 15.92
C SER A 595 -6.20 -148.90 15.87
N LYS A 596 -5.19 -148.15 16.34
CA LYS A 596 -3.76 -148.49 16.18
C LYS A 596 -3.30 -149.74 16.98
N ARG A 597 -4.04 -150.16 18.01
CA ARG A 597 -3.60 -151.24 18.93
C ARG A 597 -3.81 -152.67 18.41
N ALA A 598 -4.58 -152.87 17.35
CA ALA A 598 -4.98 -154.21 16.88
C ALA A 598 -4.04 -154.84 15.83
N LEU A 599 -3.12 -154.06 15.25
CA LEU A 599 -2.28 -154.51 14.11
C LEU A 599 -0.89 -155.04 14.52
N THR A 600 -0.41 -154.73 15.73
CA THR A 600 0.96 -155.02 16.18
C THR A 600 1.28 -156.50 16.45
N GLU A 601 0.30 -157.41 16.44
CA GLU A 601 0.52 -158.81 16.83
C GLU A 601 0.92 -159.77 15.67
N ARG A 602 0.90 -159.34 14.40
CA ARG A 602 0.99 -160.27 13.24
C ARG A 602 2.32 -160.32 12.48
N GLY A 603 3.29 -159.42 12.75
CA GLY A 603 4.47 -159.24 11.88
C GLY A 603 5.81 -159.73 12.44
N GLN A 604 6.09 -161.05 12.44
CA GLN A 604 7.35 -161.58 13.00
C GLN A 604 8.11 -162.67 12.21
N HIS A 605 7.78 -162.96 10.93
CA HIS A 605 8.32 -164.18 10.27
C HIS A 605 9.14 -164.06 8.98
N TYR A 606 9.57 -162.86 8.57
CA TYR A 606 10.71 -162.59 7.67
C TYR A 606 10.71 -163.13 6.20
N GLN A 607 11.03 -162.23 5.27
CA GLN A 607 12.04 -162.33 4.19
C GLN A 607 11.66 -162.64 2.72
N GLY A 608 11.73 -161.62 1.83
CA GLY A 608 11.97 -161.79 0.38
C GLY A 608 11.52 -160.63 -0.53
N VAL A 609 12.18 -160.39 -1.69
CA VAL A 609 12.04 -159.13 -2.48
C VAL A 609 12.15 -159.29 -4.00
N ASN A 610 11.51 -158.39 -4.75
CA ASN A 610 11.97 -157.99 -6.09
C ASN A 610 11.63 -156.50 -6.41
N VAL A 611 12.52 -155.78 -7.11
CA VAL A 611 12.48 -154.28 -7.27
C VAL A 611 12.50 -153.84 -8.75
N VAL A 612 11.98 -154.67 -9.67
CA VAL A 612 12.17 -154.50 -11.12
C VAL A 612 11.45 -153.29 -11.76
N GLU A 613 10.40 -152.75 -11.14
CA GLU A 613 9.51 -151.76 -11.79
C GLU A 613 10.06 -150.32 -11.87
N GLN A 614 11.08 -149.94 -11.10
CA GLN A 614 11.53 -148.53 -11.02
C GLN A 614 12.45 -148.08 -12.17
N PHE A 615 13.02 -149.02 -12.94
CA PHE A 615 13.91 -148.69 -14.07
C PHE A 615 13.15 -148.11 -15.28
N GLU A 616 11.91 -148.51 -15.51
CA GLU A 616 11.16 -148.12 -16.71
C GLU A 616 10.58 -146.69 -16.65
N LEU A 617 10.36 -146.15 -15.45
CA LEU A 617 9.72 -144.83 -15.28
C LEU A 617 10.64 -143.68 -15.69
N ALA A 618 11.94 -143.76 -15.36
CA ALA A 618 12.93 -142.74 -15.69
C ALA A 618 13.08 -142.53 -17.21
N ARG A 619 12.90 -143.59 -18.00
CA ARG A 619 12.99 -143.54 -19.47
C ARG A 619 11.85 -142.77 -20.14
N LYS A 620 10.70 -142.59 -19.46
CA LYS A 620 9.55 -141.81 -19.97
C LYS A 620 9.74 -140.30 -19.85
N GLN A 621 10.40 -139.81 -18.78
CA GLN A 621 10.58 -138.36 -18.55
C GLN A 621 11.54 -137.69 -19.55
N GLN A 622 12.54 -138.42 -20.06
CA GLN A 622 13.46 -137.92 -21.08
C GLN A 622 12.75 -137.58 -22.41
N LEU A 623 11.70 -138.34 -22.76
CA LEU A 623 10.95 -138.16 -24.01
C LEU A 623 10.04 -136.91 -23.95
N THR A 624 9.42 -136.62 -22.80
CA THR A 624 8.50 -135.49 -22.65
C THR A 624 9.19 -134.13 -22.68
N LEU A 625 10.39 -134.01 -22.11
CA LEU A 625 11.19 -132.78 -22.16
C LEU A 625 11.62 -132.42 -23.59
N ARG A 626 12.00 -133.43 -24.39
CA ARG A 626 12.41 -133.24 -25.79
C ARG A 626 11.28 -132.69 -26.67
N SER A 627 10.03 -133.15 -26.47
CA SER A 627 8.87 -132.64 -27.23
C SER A 627 8.50 -131.19 -26.89
N ALA A 628 8.68 -130.76 -25.63
CA ALA A 628 8.34 -129.39 -25.21
C ALA A 628 9.30 -128.34 -25.81
N LEU A 629 10.59 -128.67 -25.88
CA LEU A 629 11.62 -127.77 -26.41
C LEU A 629 11.40 -127.52 -27.92
N GLN A 630 10.96 -128.54 -28.65
CA GLN A 630 10.71 -128.48 -30.10
C GLN A 630 9.47 -127.63 -30.44
N SER A 631 8.38 -127.70 -29.66
CA SER A 631 7.17 -126.89 -29.89
C SER A 631 7.39 -125.39 -29.62
N LEU A 632 8.22 -125.06 -28.63
CA LEU A 632 8.55 -123.66 -28.30
C LEU A 632 9.43 -123.02 -29.37
N GLN A 633 10.37 -123.79 -29.95
CA GLN A 633 11.22 -123.33 -31.06
C GLN A 633 10.41 -122.98 -32.33
N ASP A 634 9.39 -123.78 -32.66
CA ASP A 634 8.53 -123.52 -33.83
C ASP A 634 7.58 -122.33 -33.62
N SER A 635 7.06 -122.14 -32.40
CA SER A 635 6.26 -120.96 -32.02
C SER A 635 7.05 -119.64 -32.17
N LEU A 636 8.30 -119.61 -31.71
CA LEU A 636 9.17 -118.43 -31.87
C LEU A 636 9.46 -118.13 -33.35
N ARG A 637 9.66 -119.14 -34.19
CA ARG A 637 9.86 -118.96 -35.64
C ARG A 637 8.66 -118.31 -36.32
N GLN A 638 7.44 -118.61 -35.91
CA GLN A 638 6.24 -117.96 -36.43
C GLN A 638 6.15 -116.48 -36.01
N ARG A 639 6.52 -116.14 -34.77
CA ARG A 639 6.46 -114.76 -34.25
C ARG A 639 7.54 -113.82 -34.79
N VAL A 640 8.74 -114.33 -35.12
CA VAL A 640 9.82 -113.51 -35.69
C VAL A 640 9.58 -113.16 -37.17
N LYS A 641 8.94 -114.07 -37.93
CA LYS A 641 8.71 -113.93 -39.38
C LYS A 641 8.03 -112.62 -39.82
N PRO A 642 6.97 -112.09 -39.17
CA PRO A 642 6.33 -110.83 -39.59
C PRO A 642 7.16 -109.56 -39.31
N LEU A 643 8.18 -109.61 -38.45
CA LEU A 643 8.98 -108.44 -38.07
C LEU A 643 10.22 -108.20 -38.96
N GLY A 644 10.50 -109.12 -39.90
CA GLY A 644 11.59 -108.99 -40.87
C GLY A 644 13.01 -109.15 -40.30
N VAL A 645 13.15 -109.60 -39.05
CA VAL A 645 14.43 -109.82 -38.38
C VAL A 645 14.88 -111.28 -38.55
N THR A 646 16.19 -111.53 -38.62
CA THR A 646 16.73 -112.90 -38.66
C THR A 646 16.54 -113.62 -37.31
N PHE A 647 16.31 -114.94 -37.37
CA PHE A 647 16.03 -115.74 -36.17
C PHE A 647 17.30 -115.91 -35.31
N GLY A 648 17.42 -115.10 -34.26
CA GLY A 648 18.50 -115.18 -33.26
C GLY A 648 18.45 -114.04 -32.26
N GLN A 649 18.84 -114.31 -31.01
CA GLN A 649 18.74 -113.37 -29.89
C GLN A 649 19.57 -112.08 -30.11
N THR A 650 20.76 -112.19 -30.71
CA THR A 650 21.62 -111.04 -31.02
C THR A 650 21.03 -110.12 -32.11
N ALA A 651 20.31 -110.68 -33.08
CA ALA A 651 19.68 -109.93 -34.17
C ALA A 651 18.41 -109.20 -33.70
N ILE A 652 17.68 -109.77 -32.74
CA ILE A 652 16.50 -109.13 -32.13
C ILE A 652 16.93 -107.99 -31.22
N ASN A 653 17.95 -108.19 -30.38
CA ASN A 653 18.48 -107.13 -29.51
C ASN A 653 19.03 -105.94 -30.32
N SER A 654 19.72 -106.16 -31.44
CA SER A 654 20.22 -105.06 -32.27
C SER A 654 19.10 -104.32 -33.00
N ALA A 655 18.06 -105.02 -33.46
CA ALA A 655 16.86 -104.42 -34.03
C ALA A 655 16.08 -103.58 -32.98
N GLU A 656 16.00 -104.03 -31.74
CA GLU A 656 15.36 -103.31 -30.63
C GLU A 656 16.09 -101.99 -30.33
N ILE A 657 17.42 -102.02 -30.22
CA ILE A 657 18.24 -100.83 -29.97
C ILE A 657 18.13 -99.83 -31.13
N ALA A 658 18.13 -100.30 -32.38
CA ALA A 658 17.97 -99.45 -33.55
C ALA A 658 16.60 -98.74 -33.56
N ALA A 659 15.51 -99.46 -33.25
CA ALA A 659 14.16 -98.90 -33.20
C ALA A 659 14.00 -97.86 -32.08
N ARG A 660 14.59 -98.10 -30.89
CA ARG A 660 14.61 -97.11 -29.79
C ARG A 660 15.31 -95.81 -30.19
N LYS A 661 16.46 -95.90 -30.87
CA LYS A 661 17.21 -94.71 -31.32
C LYS A 661 16.43 -93.89 -32.36
N GLN A 662 15.69 -94.56 -33.26
CA GLN A 662 14.83 -93.89 -34.23
C GLN A 662 13.66 -93.14 -33.55
N LEU A 663 13.05 -93.75 -32.53
CA LEU A 663 11.99 -93.14 -31.73
C LEU A 663 12.50 -91.90 -30.97
N GLU A 664 13.68 -91.98 -30.36
CA GLU A 664 14.34 -90.84 -29.70
C GLU A 664 14.60 -89.67 -30.68
N THR A 665 15.12 -89.94 -31.88
CA THR A 665 15.31 -88.88 -32.89
C THR A 665 14.00 -88.25 -33.37
N LEU A 666 12.91 -89.02 -33.40
CA LEU A 666 11.60 -88.52 -33.81
C LEU A 666 10.99 -87.62 -32.73
N HIS A 667 11.12 -88.00 -31.45
CA HIS A 667 10.70 -87.17 -30.31
C HIS A 667 11.44 -85.81 -30.29
N ILE A 668 12.75 -85.79 -30.56
CA ILE A 668 13.51 -84.54 -30.68
C ILE A 668 12.94 -83.64 -31.79
N SER A 669 12.63 -84.21 -32.96
CA SER A 669 12.04 -83.41 -34.05
C SER A 669 10.63 -82.89 -33.76
N LEU A 670 9.83 -83.60 -32.97
CA LEU A 670 8.51 -83.14 -32.53
C LEU A 670 8.59 -82.04 -31.46
N GLY A 671 9.64 -82.02 -30.63
CA GLY A 671 9.86 -80.95 -29.65
C GLY A 671 9.97 -79.56 -30.27
N ASN A 672 10.54 -79.45 -31.48
CA ASN A 672 10.70 -78.19 -32.21
C ASN A 672 9.36 -77.59 -32.69
N ARG A 673 8.26 -78.34 -32.67
CA ARG A 673 6.92 -77.89 -33.10
C ARG A 673 6.46 -76.63 -32.38
N VAL A 674 6.69 -76.54 -31.07
CA VAL A 674 6.21 -75.43 -30.22
C VAL A 674 6.91 -74.12 -30.58
N GLU A 675 8.19 -74.16 -30.94
CA GLU A 675 8.95 -72.98 -31.36
C GLU A 675 8.49 -72.47 -32.72
N LEU A 676 8.29 -73.37 -33.70
CA LEU A 676 7.75 -73.02 -35.02
C LEU A 676 6.33 -72.45 -34.93
N GLN A 677 5.48 -73.02 -34.06
CA GLN A 677 4.12 -72.56 -33.86
C GLN A 677 4.08 -71.17 -33.19
N SER A 678 4.94 -70.90 -32.20
CA SER A 678 5.09 -69.57 -31.61
C SER A 678 5.57 -68.51 -32.62
N ARG A 679 6.47 -68.88 -33.54
CA ARG A 679 6.90 -68.01 -34.64
C ARG A 679 5.77 -67.73 -35.65
N HIS A 680 4.98 -68.74 -36.00
CA HIS A 680 3.81 -68.59 -36.88
C HIS A 680 2.77 -67.64 -36.26
N ASP A 681 2.39 -67.88 -34.99
CA ASP A 681 1.45 -67.02 -34.26
C ASP A 681 1.95 -65.57 -34.18
N HIS A 682 3.25 -65.36 -33.95
CA HIS A 682 3.86 -64.03 -33.95
C HIS A 682 3.73 -63.32 -35.30
N TYR A 683 4.16 -63.93 -36.39
CA TYR A 683 4.03 -63.32 -37.73
C TYR A 683 2.56 -63.13 -38.15
N ALA A 684 1.64 -63.99 -37.70
CA ALA A 684 0.21 -63.84 -37.98
C ALA A 684 -0.41 -62.63 -37.24
N ILE A 685 0.00 -62.37 -36.00
CA ILE A 685 -0.41 -61.18 -35.23
C ILE A 685 0.17 -59.92 -35.88
N VAL A 686 1.48 -59.91 -36.14
CA VAL A 686 2.21 -58.78 -36.76
C VAL A 686 1.60 -58.43 -38.13
N LEU A 687 1.33 -59.43 -38.98
CA LEU A 687 0.71 -59.23 -40.28
C LEU A 687 -0.67 -58.57 -40.20
N LYS A 688 -1.46 -58.89 -39.16
CA LYS A 688 -2.79 -58.31 -38.96
C LYS A 688 -2.71 -56.88 -38.43
N GLU A 689 -1.88 -56.64 -37.42
CA GLU A 689 -1.70 -55.33 -36.81
C GLU A 689 -1.22 -54.27 -37.82
N TRP A 690 -0.26 -54.63 -38.68
CA TRP A 690 0.20 -53.73 -39.75
C TRP A 690 -0.82 -53.56 -40.90
N GLN A 691 -1.66 -54.56 -41.19
CA GLN A 691 -2.73 -54.41 -42.18
C GLN A 691 -3.83 -53.45 -41.69
N ASP A 692 -4.20 -53.53 -40.40
CA ASP A 692 -5.17 -52.63 -39.79
C ASP A 692 -4.60 -51.20 -39.65
N SER A 693 -3.33 -51.04 -39.29
CA SER A 693 -2.69 -49.73 -39.12
C SER A 693 -2.45 -48.98 -40.45
N LEU A 694 -2.17 -49.67 -41.55
CA LEU A 694 -1.95 -49.06 -42.86
C LEU A 694 -3.09 -48.13 -43.29
N ALA A 695 -4.35 -48.51 -43.02
CA ALA A 695 -5.51 -47.69 -43.34
C ALA A 695 -5.48 -46.33 -42.60
N ASP A 696 -5.04 -46.33 -41.35
CA ASP A 696 -4.87 -45.11 -40.55
C ASP A 696 -3.69 -44.26 -41.01
N HIS A 697 -2.57 -44.86 -41.39
CA HIS A 697 -1.44 -44.11 -41.97
C HIS A 697 -1.82 -43.46 -43.32
N TYR A 698 -2.59 -44.15 -44.18
CA TYR A 698 -3.14 -43.54 -45.40
C TYR A 698 -4.14 -42.41 -45.11
N ASN A 699 -5.01 -42.56 -44.12
CA ASN A 699 -5.92 -41.50 -43.67
C ASN A 699 -5.18 -40.29 -43.09
N ARG A 700 -4.01 -40.48 -42.47
CA ARG A 700 -3.11 -39.39 -42.04
C ARG A 700 -2.46 -38.71 -43.24
N LEU A 701 -1.92 -39.47 -44.20
CA LEU A 701 -1.29 -38.95 -45.41
C LEU A 701 -2.28 -38.14 -46.27
N ALA A 702 -3.52 -38.60 -46.40
CA ALA A 702 -4.58 -37.91 -47.16
C ALA A 702 -4.86 -36.49 -46.65
N LYS A 703 -4.68 -36.22 -45.35
CA LYS A 703 -4.82 -34.86 -44.77
C LYS A 703 -3.75 -33.88 -45.24
N TYR A 704 -2.61 -34.37 -45.75
CA TYR A 704 -1.52 -33.59 -46.30
C TYR A 704 -1.52 -33.54 -47.84
N SER A 705 -2.53 -34.12 -48.50
CA SER A 705 -2.67 -34.12 -49.97
C SER A 705 -2.61 -32.70 -50.58
N GLY A 706 -3.24 -31.71 -49.94
CA GLY A 706 -3.21 -30.31 -50.40
C GLY A 706 -1.81 -29.68 -50.41
N SER A 707 -0.90 -30.12 -49.55
CA SER A 707 0.51 -29.69 -49.53
C SER A 707 1.43 -30.47 -50.47
N LEU A 708 1.06 -31.72 -50.81
CA LEU A 708 1.80 -32.60 -51.71
C LEU A 708 1.55 -32.31 -53.20
N GLY A 709 0.59 -31.42 -53.52
CA GLY A 709 0.30 -30.98 -54.87
C GLY A 709 -0.54 -31.98 -55.68
N SER A 710 -0.44 -31.90 -57.01
CA SER A 710 -1.35 -32.59 -57.96
C SER A 710 -1.15 -34.11 -58.09
N TRP A 711 -0.55 -34.77 -57.10
CA TRP A 711 -0.40 -36.22 -57.08
C TRP A 711 -1.48 -36.86 -56.20
N ILE A 712 -2.48 -37.42 -56.87
CA ILE A 712 -3.43 -38.34 -56.26
C ILE A 712 -2.64 -39.57 -55.83
N VAL A 713 -2.49 -39.80 -54.53
CA VAL A 713 -1.93 -41.05 -54.00
C VAL A 713 -2.78 -42.19 -54.56
N PRO A 714 -2.23 -43.11 -55.37
CA PRO A 714 -3.00 -44.23 -55.91
C PRO A 714 -3.58 -45.05 -54.75
N ALA A 715 -4.80 -45.57 -54.89
CA ALA A 715 -5.45 -46.35 -53.83
C ALA A 715 -4.73 -47.67 -53.48
N ASN A 716 -3.70 -48.05 -54.24
CA ASN A 716 -2.81 -49.17 -53.94
C ASN A 716 -1.43 -48.88 -54.59
N PRO A 717 -0.56 -48.06 -53.96
CA PRO A 717 0.70 -47.65 -54.53
C PRO A 717 1.77 -48.72 -54.28
N PHE A 718 2.49 -49.13 -55.33
CA PHE A 718 3.67 -49.96 -55.19
C PHE A 718 4.75 -49.20 -54.40
N ALA A 719 5.56 -49.90 -53.60
CA ALA A 719 6.54 -49.31 -52.68
C ALA A 719 7.44 -48.25 -53.36
N GLU A 720 7.90 -48.51 -54.58
CA GLU A 720 8.69 -47.57 -55.41
C GLU A 720 8.04 -46.18 -55.55
N THR A 721 6.70 -46.14 -55.66
CA THR A 721 5.92 -44.90 -55.81
C THR A 721 5.94 -44.05 -54.53
N LEU A 722 5.90 -44.71 -53.36
CA LEU A 722 6.01 -44.06 -52.05
C LEU A 722 7.44 -43.57 -51.79
N VAL A 723 8.46 -44.38 -52.12
CA VAL A 723 9.88 -44.01 -52.00
C VAL A 723 10.20 -42.77 -52.84
N MET A 724 9.75 -42.73 -54.10
CA MET A 724 9.92 -41.57 -54.99
C MET A 724 9.25 -40.29 -54.43
N LEU A 725 8.06 -40.42 -53.85
CA LEU A 725 7.34 -39.28 -53.28
C LEU A 725 8.03 -38.77 -52.00
N ARG A 726 8.56 -39.68 -51.17
CA ARG A 726 9.37 -39.34 -49.99
C ARG A 726 10.68 -38.64 -50.37
N GLN A 727 11.43 -39.17 -51.34
CA GLN A 727 12.65 -38.51 -51.85
C GLN A 727 12.39 -37.08 -52.34
N ARG A 728 11.24 -36.85 -53.00
CA ARG A 728 10.84 -35.51 -53.43
C ARG A 728 10.46 -34.60 -52.26
N CYS A 729 9.76 -35.11 -51.23
CA CYS A 729 9.47 -34.33 -50.02
C CYS A 729 10.78 -33.86 -49.37
N ALA A 730 11.74 -34.77 -49.16
CA ALA A 730 13.06 -34.45 -48.65
C ALA A 730 13.80 -33.38 -49.49
N GLN A 731 13.73 -33.47 -50.82
CA GLN A 731 14.30 -32.45 -51.71
C GLN A 731 13.61 -31.08 -51.58
N GLU A 732 12.26 -31.02 -51.56
CA GLU A 732 11.53 -29.75 -51.37
C GLU A 732 11.78 -29.14 -49.97
N ILE A 733 11.97 -29.96 -48.93
CA ILE A 733 12.36 -29.52 -47.58
C ILE A 733 13.77 -28.91 -47.58
N ILE A 734 14.75 -29.60 -48.18
CA ILE A 734 16.14 -29.12 -48.27
C ILE A 734 16.23 -27.82 -49.09
N HIS A 735 15.53 -27.74 -50.22
CA HIS A 735 15.52 -26.55 -51.08
C HIS A 735 14.83 -25.32 -50.45
N ALA A 736 13.97 -25.52 -49.44
CA ALA A 736 13.23 -24.43 -48.83
C ALA A 736 13.99 -23.67 -47.72
N ASP A 737 15.16 -24.16 -47.29
CA ASP A 737 16.01 -23.60 -46.24
C ASP A 737 15.23 -23.07 -45.02
N GLU A 738 14.74 -24.00 -44.19
CA GLU A 738 14.03 -23.68 -42.95
C GLU A 738 14.84 -22.74 -42.03
N SER A 739 16.18 -22.82 -42.05
CA SER A 739 17.04 -21.95 -41.26
C SER A 739 17.04 -20.50 -41.77
N GLY A 740 17.13 -20.31 -43.09
CA GLY A 740 17.03 -19.00 -43.73
C GLY A 740 15.64 -18.38 -43.59
N LEU A 741 14.57 -19.18 -43.60
CA LEU A 741 13.20 -18.71 -43.36
C LEU A 741 12.98 -18.24 -41.92
N LEU A 742 13.51 -18.96 -40.92
CA LEU A 742 13.44 -18.54 -39.52
C LEU A 742 14.22 -17.24 -39.28
N GLN A 743 15.44 -17.12 -39.82
CA GLN A 743 16.19 -15.86 -39.78
C GLN A 743 15.49 -14.71 -40.52
N GLY A 744 14.78 -15.02 -41.62
CA GLY A 744 13.96 -14.04 -42.35
C GLY A 744 12.79 -13.52 -41.52
N LEU A 745 12.07 -14.41 -40.83
CA LEU A 745 10.99 -14.04 -39.90
C LEU A 745 11.50 -13.24 -38.70
N GLU A 746 12.66 -13.60 -38.14
CA GLU A 746 13.30 -12.86 -37.05
C GLU A 746 13.72 -11.44 -37.48
N LYS A 747 14.37 -11.30 -38.64
CA LYS A 747 14.73 -9.99 -39.22
C LYS A 747 13.50 -9.10 -39.43
N ILE A 748 12.41 -9.66 -39.98
CA ILE A 748 11.14 -8.92 -40.11
C ILE A 748 10.57 -8.55 -38.73
N GLN A 749 10.63 -9.42 -37.73
CA GLN A 749 10.17 -9.11 -36.38
C GLN A 749 10.97 -7.98 -35.72
N VAL A 750 12.29 -7.92 -35.95
CA VAL A 750 13.13 -6.80 -35.49
C VAL A 750 12.77 -5.51 -36.21
N GLN A 751 12.55 -5.55 -37.53
CA GLN A 751 12.11 -4.39 -38.32
C GLN A 751 10.70 -3.90 -37.93
N GLU A 752 9.74 -4.81 -37.71
CA GLU A 752 8.41 -4.47 -37.19
C GLU A 752 8.49 -3.78 -35.82
N LYS A 753 9.37 -4.25 -34.91
CA LYS A 753 9.60 -3.59 -33.62
C LYS A 753 10.22 -2.21 -33.78
N ALA A 754 11.21 -2.06 -34.67
CA ALA A 754 11.89 -0.80 -34.91
C ALA A 754 10.95 0.27 -35.49
N SER A 755 10.15 -0.05 -36.51
CA SER A 755 9.19 0.91 -37.08
C SER A 755 8.05 1.24 -36.12
N LYS A 756 7.61 0.29 -35.28
CA LYS A 756 6.67 0.62 -34.18
C LYS A 756 7.29 1.57 -33.16
N ALA A 757 8.53 1.34 -32.74
CA ALA A 757 9.23 2.23 -31.80
C ALA A 757 9.41 3.64 -32.39
N LYS A 758 9.65 3.76 -33.71
CA LYS A 758 9.65 5.06 -34.39
C LYS A 758 8.27 5.74 -34.36
N ILE A 759 7.19 5.03 -34.67
CA ILE A 759 5.83 5.59 -34.61
C ILE A 759 5.49 6.10 -33.21
N GLU A 760 5.84 5.35 -32.16
CA GLU A 760 5.62 5.82 -30.78
C GLU A 760 6.50 7.02 -30.42
N LEU A 761 7.74 7.12 -30.93
CA LEU A 761 8.57 8.31 -30.76
C LEU A 761 7.98 9.54 -31.46
N CYS A 762 7.58 9.42 -32.73
CA CYS A 762 6.92 10.51 -33.47
C CYS A 762 5.62 10.97 -32.78
N ARG A 763 4.88 10.05 -32.16
CA ARG A 763 3.69 10.40 -31.34
C ARG A 763 4.06 11.14 -30.05
N GLN A 764 5.14 10.77 -29.38
CA GLN A 764 5.63 11.50 -28.22
C GLN A 764 6.06 12.92 -28.60
N GLU A 765 6.79 13.08 -29.71
CA GLU A 765 7.20 14.39 -30.23
C GLU A 765 5.98 15.26 -30.62
N ILE A 766 4.91 14.68 -31.17
CA ILE A 766 3.62 15.35 -31.41
C ILE A 766 2.94 15.81 -30.11
N GLU A 767 2.86 14.95 -29.08
CA GLU A 767 2.24 15.35 -27.80
C GLU A 767 3.07 16.40 -27.05
N GLU A 768 4.40 16.33 -27.10
CA GLU A 768 5.26 17.40 -26.57
C GLU A 768 5.01 18.73 -27.30
N ALA A 769 4.84 18.72 -28.63
CA ALA A 769 4.46 19.91 -29.39
C ALA A 769 3.05 20.41 -29.02
N HIS A 770 2.06 19.52 -28.79
CA HIS A 770 0.75 19.91 -28.28
C HIS A 770 0.82 20.58 -26.90
N GLU A 771 1.66 20.08 -25.99
CA GLU A 771 1.88 20.67 -24.66
C GLU A 771 2.53 22.05 -24.76
N ARG A 772 3.52 22.24 -25.64
CA ARG A 772 4.16 23.55 -25.90
C ARG A 772 3.14 24.56 -26.43
N ILE A 773 2.37 24.20 -27.47
CA ILE A 773 1.31 25.05 -28.03
C ILE A 773 0.26 25.40 -26.95
N THR A 774 -0.17 24.42 -26.15
CA THR A 774 -1.15 24.64 -25.07
C THR A 774 -0.62 25.61 -24.02
N THR A 775 0.64 25.46 -23.62
CA THR A 775 1.31 26.32 -22.65
C THR A 775 1.38 27.76 -23.17
N MET A 776 1.75 27.98 -24.43
CA MET A 776 1.76 29.31 -25.06
C MET A 776 0.36 29.93 -25.16
N LEU A 777 -0.65 29.14 -25.53
CA LEU A 777 -2.06 29.60 -25.57
C LEU A 777 -2.53 30.07 -24.17
N VAL A 778 -2.22 29.32 -23.11
CA VAL A 778 -2.55 29.69 -21.73
C VAL A 778 -1.82 30.96 -21.30
N GLN A 779 -0.51 31.05 -21.52
CA GLN A 779 0.30 32.24 -21.20
C GLN A 779 -0.24 33.51 -21.87
N ARG A 780 -0.69 33.42 -23.13
CA ARG A 780 -1.26 34.54 -23.89
C ARG A 780 -2.78 34.72 -23.67
N ASN A 781 -3.39 34.04 -22.70
CA ASN A 781 -4.83 34.09 -22.39
C ASN A 781 -5.71 33.85 -23.63
N ARG A 782 -5.47 32.74 -24.34
CA ARG A 782 -6.26 32.26 -25.48
C ARG A 782 -7.10 31.04 -25.05
N PRO A 783 -8.33 30.88 -25.57
CA PRO A 783 -9.15 29.71 -25.25
C PRO A 783 -8.50 28.41 -25.76
N PRO A 784 -8.69 27.27 -25.06
CA PRO A 784 -8.16 25.98 -25.50
C PRO A 784 -8.83 25.53 -26.82
N THR A 785 -8.06 24.90 -27.70
CA THR A 785 -8.57 24.39 -28.98
C THR A 785 -8.98 22.93 -28.88
N LYS A 786 -9.82 22.45 -29.82
CA LYS A 786 -10.25 21.04 -29.88
C LYS A 786 -9.37 20.17 -30.78
N SER A 787 -8.42 20.78 -31.50
CA SER A 787 -7.57 20.11 -32.48
C SER A 787 -6.39 21.00 -32.82
N TYR A 788 -5.17 20.48 -32.77
CA TYR A 788 -3.94 21.21 -33.10
C TYR A 788 -3.68 21.26 -34.63
N ASN A 789 -4.71 21.43 -35.44
CA ASN A 789 -4.53 21.73 -36.85
C ASN A 789 -4.38 23.24 -37.05
N PHE A 790 -3.61 23.63 -38.07
CA PHE A 790 -3.31 25.03 -38.37
C PHE A 790 -4.57 25.92 -38.43
N THR A 791 -5.65 25.45 -39.04
CA THR A 791 -6.91 26.20 -39.17
C THR A 791 -7.58 26.48 -37.82
N ALA A 792 -7.57 25.52 -36.90
CA ALA A 792 -8.15 25.66 -35.57
C ALA A 792 -7.30 26.56 -34.65
N ILE A 793 -5.97 26.43 -34.69
CA ILE A 793 -5.08 27.34 -33.96
C ILE A 793 -5.24 28.77 -34.47
N VAL A 794 -5.22 29.02 -35.78
CA VAL A 794 -5.43 30.36 -36.36
C VAL A 794 -6.82 30.94 -36.01
N SER A 795 -7.85 30.10 -35.87
CA SER A 795 -9.19 30.56 -35.44
C SER A 795 -9.23 31.10 -34.00
N VAL A 796 -8.30 30.65 -33.16
CA VAL A 796 -8.15 31.04 -31.75
C VAL A 796 -7.09 32.12 -31.56
N TRP A 797 -6.06 32.13 -32.42
CA TRP A 797 -4.97 33.10 -32.38
C TRP A 797 -4.55 33.50 -33.81
N PRO A 798 -5.17 34.55 -34.39
CA PRO A 798 -4.95 34.94 -35.79
C PRO A 798 -3.49 35.25 -36.17
N LEU A 799 -2.68 35.77 -35.24
CA LEU A 799 -1.26 36.10 -35.50
C LEU A 799 -0.43 34.89 -35.99
N VAL A 800 -0.82 33.66 -35.63
CA VAL A 800 -0.17 32.41 -36.11
C VAL A 800 -0.34 32.23 -37.62
N GLY A 801 -1.32 32.89 -38.24
CA GLY A 801 -1.53 32.93 -39.68
C GLY A 801 -0.98 34.18 -40.37
N GLU A 802 -0.48 35.16 -39.62
CA GLU A 802 0.08 36.42 -40.14
C GLU A 802 1.61 36.38 -40.26
N TYR A 803 2.28 35.57 -39.46
CA TYR A 803 3.73 35.39 -39.45
C TYR A 803 4.15 33.97 -39.82
N THR A 804 5.34 33.83 -40.40
CA THR A 804 5.93 32.54 -40.79
C THR A 804 7.26 32.32 -40.07
N THR A 805 7.77 31.08 -40.12
CA THR A 805 9.09 30.71 -39.59
C THR A 805 10.25 31.54 -40.18
N LEU A 806 10.07 32.09 -41.39
CA LEU A 806 11.03 32.99 -42.05
C LEU A 806 11.07 34.40 -41.43
N ASP A 807 9.99 34.82 -40.76
CA ASP A 807 9.90 36.15 -40.14
C ASP A 807 10.62 36.22 -38.79
N ARG A 808 10.96 35.07 -38.18
CA ARG A 808 11.59 34.97 -36.86
C ARG A 808 12.83 35.84 -36.72
N ALA A 809 13.81 35.66 -37.61
CA ALA A 809 15.09 36.37 -37.53
C ALA A 809 14.91 37.90 -37.59
N ARG A 810 13.92 38.37 -38.36
CA ARG A 810 13.58 39.78 -38.44
C ARG A 810 12.88 40.26 -37.17
N LEU A 811 11.94 39.49 -36.62
CA LEU A 811 11.23 39.83 -35.39
C LEU A 811 12.18 39.83 -34.16
N GLU A 812 13.18 38.94 -34.14
CA GLU A 812 14.24 38.92 -33.14
C GLU A 812 15.16 40.16 -33.26
N GLU A 813 15.56 40.55 -34.47
CA GLU A 813 16.32 41.80 -34.73
C GLU A 813 15.51 43.05 -34.35
N ASP A 814 14.23 43.11 -34.75
CA ASP A 814 13.31 44.19 -34.38
C ASP A 814 13.16 44.25 -32.84
N ARG A 815 13.02 43.12 -32.14
CA ARG A 815 12.95 43.05 -30.66
C ARG A 815 14.23 43.57 -30.01
N GLU A 816 15.39 43.07 -30.42
CA GLU A 816 16.68 43.51 -29.89
C GLU A 816 16.92 45.01 -30.09
N SER A 817 16.49 45.56 -31.24
CA SER A 817 16.59 47.00 -31.51
C SER A 817 15.72 47.84 -30.56
N LEU A 818 14.48 47.39 -30.26
CA LEU A 818 13.59 48.08 -29.32
C LEU A 818 14.01 47.90 -27.86
N GLU A 819 14.58 46.75 -27.49
CA GLU A 819 15.21 46.53 -26.19
C GLU A 819 16.37 47.49 -25.96
N GLN A 820 17.23 47.69 -26.96
CA GLN A 820 18.32 48.66 -26.91
C GLN A 820 17.82 50.12 -26.87
N GLU A 821 16.78 50.49 -27.66
CA GLU A 821 16.15 51.83 -27.55
C GLU A 821 15.55 52.05 -26.15
N LEU A 822 14.87 51.05 -25.59
CA LEU A 822 14.25 51.13 -24.26
C LEU A 822 15.31 51.24 -23.15
N GLN A 823 16.32 50.38 -23.13
CA GLN A 823 17.42 50.42 -22.15
C GLN A 823 18.17 51.77 -22.19
N THR A 824 18.45 52.30 -23.38
CA THR A 824 19.13 53.61 -23.49
C THR A 824 18.24 54.76 -23.00
N LEU A 825 16.93 54.71 -23.25
CA LEU A 825 15.97 55.71 -22.73
C LEU A 825 15.76 55.61 -21.21
N GLU A 826 15.76 54.40 -20.64
CA GLU A 826 15.67 54.18 -19.19
C GLU A 826 16.95 54.65 -18.47
N GLN A 827 18.13 54.33 -19.02
CA GLN A 827 19.40 54.87 -18.52
C GLN A 827 19.45 56.41 -18.61
N GLN A 828 18.90 56.99 -19.69
CA GLN A 828 18.77 58.44 -19.82
C GLN A 828 17.80 59.02 -18.78
N GLU A 829 16.62 58.41 -18.56
CA GLU A 829 15.69 58.84 -17.49
C GLU A 829 16.33 58.77 -16.11
N LEU A 830 17.04 57.69 -15.78
CA LEU A 830 17.77 57.52 -14.53
C LEU A 830 18.89 58.57 -14.36
N SER A 831 19.65 58.85 -15.43
CA SER A 831 20.70 59.88 -15.37
C SER A 831 20.12 61.28 -15.15
N LEU A 832 18.97 61.58 -15.74
CA LEU A 832 18.26 62.86 -15.60
C LEU A 832 17.56 62.99 -14.25
N SER A 833 16.93 61.94 -13.71
CA SER A 833 16.36 61.97 -12.36
C SER A 833 17.45 62.16 -11.28
N THR A 834 18.63 61.58 -11.51
CA THR A 834 19.81 61.77 -10.65
C THR A 834 20.35 63.20 -10.73
N GLN A 835 20.47 63.78 -11.93
CA GLN A 835 20.87 65.19 -12.12
C GLN A 835 19.87 66.18 -11.48
N LEU A 836 18.58 65.88 -11.57
CA LEU A 836 17.51 66.70 -10.98
C LEU A 836 17.33 66.50 -9.47
N GLN A 837 18.12 65.60 -8.85
CA GLN A 837 18.06 65.25 -7.43
C GLN A 837 16.68 64.75 -6.95
N THR A 838 15.83 64.27 -7.86
CA THR A 838 14.45 63.89 -7.53
C THR A 838 14.32 62.48 -6.99
N GLY A 839 15.37 61.65 -7.12
CA GLY A 839 15.49 60.30 -6.54
C GLY A 839 14.61 59.24 -7.21
N ASP A 840 13.33 59.57 -7.40
CA ASP A 840 12.28 58.71 -7.94
C ASP A 840 11.70 59.27 -9.26
N ARG A 841 10.90 58.42 -9.91
CA ARG A 841 10.13 58.72 -11.12
C ARG A 841 9.16 59.88 -10.89
N LEU A 842 9.43 61.02 -11.52
CA LEU A 842 8.64 62.23 -11.31
C LEU A 842 7.27 62.15 -12.00
N ASP A 843 6.20 61.99 -11.21
CA ASP A 843 4.81 62.11 -11.71
C ASP A 843 4.48 63.58 -12.01
N LEU A 844 4.38 63.90 -13.31
CA LEU A 844 4.11 65.24 -13.81
C LEU A 844 2.72 65.76 -13.45
N GLU A 845 1.71 64.91 -13.23
CA GLU A 845 0.39 65.35 -12.80
C GLU A 845 0.41 65.75 -11.33
N GLN A 846 0.99 64.90 -10.46
CA GLN A 846 1.17 65.24 -9.05
C GLN A 846 2.04 66.49 -8.85
N ALA A 847 3.12 66.65 -9.62
CA ALA A 847 3.97 67.84 -9.60
C ALA A 847 3.21 69.11 -10.02
N ARG A 848 2.35 69.02 -11.05
CA ARG A 848 1.49 70.14 -11.48
C ARG A 848 0.45 70.52 -10.42
N ILE A 849 -0.18 69.53 -9.77
CA ILE A 849 -1.14 69.76 -8.68
C ILE A 849 -0.47 70.46 -7.50
N ARG A 850 0.70 69.96 -7.05
CA ARG A 850 1.49 70.59 -5.98
C ARG A 850 1.88 72.04 -6.32
N LYS A 851 2.34 72.29 -7.56
CA LYS A 851 2.66 73.64 -8.02
C LYS A 851 1.43 74.56 -7.95
N GLN A 852 0.29 74.12 -8.48
CA GLN A 852 -0.93 74.93 -8.51
C GLN A 852 -1.45 75.25 -7.09
N GLN A 853 -1.27 74.34 -6.14
CA GLN A 853 -1.59 74.57 -4.73
C GLN A 853 -0.66 75.64 -4.11
N GLN A 854 0.66 75.55 -4.34
CA GLN A 854 1.62 76.54 -3.85
C GLN A 854 1.40 77.94 -4.46
N GLU A 855 1.03 78.03 -5.74
CA GLU A 855 0.67 79.30 -6.40
C GLU A 855 -0.57 79.94 -5.73
N ARG A 856 -1.58 79.15 -5.37
CA ARG A 856 -2.77 79.63 -4.63
C ARG A 856 -2.42 80.09 -3.21
N ASP A 857 -1.58 79.36 -2.51
CA ASP A 857 -1.13 79.73 -1.15
C ASP A 857 -0.33 81.04 -1.16
N TYR A 858 0.53 81.22 -2.17
CA TYR A 858 1.30 82.45 -2.37
C TYR A 858 0.38 83.65 -2.64
N GLU A 859 -0.54 83.56 -3.60
CA GLU A 859 -1.48 84.64 -3.89
C GLU A 859 -2.36 84.95 -2.67
N THR A 860 -2.84 83.95 -1.94
CA THR A 860 -3.63 84.14 -0.71
C THR A 860 -2.85 84.95 0.35
N LYS A 861 -1.57 84.59 0.60
CA LYS A 861 -0.70 85.32 1.54
C LYS A 861 -0.42 86.75 1.07
N LYS A 862 -0.20 86.95 -0.23
CA LYS A 862 0.00 88.26 -0.86
C LYS A 862 -1.22 89.17 -0.72
N TYR A 863 -2.43 88.68 -1.02
CA TYR A 863 -3.67 89.45 -0.80
C TYR A 863 -3.94 89.72 0.68
N GLY A 864 -3.70 88.76 1.57
CA GLY A 864 -3.81 88.95 3.02
C GLY A 864 -2.90 90.06 3.55
N SER A 865 -1.63 90.09 3.10
CA SER A 865 -0.67 91.14 3.44
C SER A 865 -1.12 92.53 2.96
N LEU A 866 -1.62 92.64 1.72
CA LEU A 866 -2.15 93.88 1.17
C LEU A 866 -3.38 94.39 1.95
N LEU A 867 -4.28 93.49 2.34
CA LEU A 867 -5.45 93.83 3.17
C LEU A 867 -5.03 94.38 4.54
N LEU A 868 -4.12 93.71 5.24
CA LEU A 868 -3.60 94.15 6.54
C LEU A 868 -2.92 95.53 6.46
N LYS A 869 -2.08 95.76 5.45
CA LYS A 869 -1.45 97.07 5.21
C LYS A 869 -2.52 98.16 5.02
N SER A 870 -3.50 97.91 4.15
CA SER A 870 -4.58 98.87 3.86
C SER A 870 -5.49 99.17 5.07
N MET A 871 -5.64 98.20 5.98
CA MET A 871 -6.40 98.36 7.23
C MET A 871 -5.64 99.24 8.23
N SER A 872 -4.34 99.00 8.41
CA SER A 872 -3.47 99.81 9.28
C SER A 872 -3.45 101.29 8.83
N GLU A 873 -3.19 101.54 7.55
CA GLU A 873 -3.22 102.89 6.99
C GLU A 873 -4.57 103.59 7.21
N ARG A 874 -5.68 102.87 7.02
CA ARG A 874 -7.04 103.41 7.22
C ARG A 874 -7.33 103.73 8.69
N LEU A 875 -6.81 102.93 9.62
CA LEU A 875 -6.95 103.16 11.06
C LEU A 875 -6.14 104.39 11.48
N MET A 876 -4.89 104.51 11.05
CA MET A 876 -4.04 105.67 11.34
C MET A 876 -4.61 106.98 10.77
N ARG A 877 -5.12 106.96 9.53
CA ARG A 877 -5.82 108.12 8.92
C ARG A 877 -7.08 108.56 9.69
N LYS A 878 -7.69 107.69 10.50
CA LYS A 878 -8.82 108.04 11.39
C LYS A 878 -8.38 108.47 12.78
N MET A 879 -7.39 107.78 13.37
CA MET A 879 -6.95 107.99 14.76
C MET A 879 -6.14 109.28 14.94
N LEU A 880 -5.21 109.58 14.03
CA LEU A 880 -4.34 110.75 14.12
C LEU A 880 -5.13 112.07 14.16
N PRO A 881 -6.08 112.35 13.24
CA PRO A 881 -6.87 113.59 13.28
C PRO A 881 -7.79 113.68 14.50
N ARG A 882 -8.39 112.56 14.95
CA ARG A 882 -9.23 112.54 16.17
C ARG A 882 -8.41 112.89 17.41
N THR A 883 -7.21 112.33 17.54
CA THR A 883 -6.30 112.60 18.66
C THR A 883 -5.87 114.07 18.65
N ALA A 884 -5.50 114.61 17.48
CA ALA A 884 -5.14 116.03 17.36
C ALA A 884 -6.32 116.96 17.74
N TYR A 885 -7.54 116.65 17.29
CA TYR A 885 -8.76 117.40 17.59
C TYR A 885 -9.06 117.47 19.10
N TYR A 886 -9.05 116.34 19.80
CA TYR A 886 -9.27 116.34 21.25
C TYR A 886 -8.12 117.01 22.02
N MET A 887 -6.89 116.93 21.51
CA MET A 887 -5.74 117.61 22.12
C MET A 887 -5.84 119.14 21.96
N GLN A 888 -6.34 119.64 20.82
CA GLN A 888 -6.68 121.06 20.61
C GLN A 888 -7.77 121.57 21.59
N GLN A 889 -8.67 120.70 22.05
CA GLN A 889 -9.68 121.05 23.06
C GLN A 889 -9.12 121.06 24.48
N LEU A 890 -8.28 120.08 24.84
CA LEU A 890 -7.74 119.92 26.19
C LEU A 890 -6.59 120.89 26.50
N LEU A 891 -5.73 121.21 25.54
CA LEU A 891 -4.54 122.04 25.79
C LEU A 891 -4.81 123.48 26.22
N PRO A 892 -5.75 124.23 25.61
CA PRO A 892 -6.06 125.58 26.08
C PRO A 892 -6.48 125.59 27.55
N LEU A 893 -7.19 124.56 27.99
CA LEU A 893 -7.68 124.46 29.36
C LEU A 893 -6.55 124.13 30.33
N LEU A 894 -5.73 123.11 30.02
CA LEU A 894 -4.59 122.69 30.84
C LEU A 894 -3.48 123.74 30.91
N THR A 895 -3.34 124.59 29.89
CA THR A 895 -2.21 125.53 29.75
C THR A 895 -2.62 127.02 29.84
N SER A 896 -3.83 127.30 30.33
CA SER A 896 -4.40 128.65 30.45
C SER A 896 -4.33 129.46 29.14
N GLY A 897 -4.56 128.79 28.00
CA GLY A 897 -4.58 129.36 26.66
C GLY A 897 -3.20 129.52 25.98
N ARG A 898 -2.09 129.19 26.64
CA ARG A 898 -0.74 129.36 26.06
C ARG A 898 -0.50 128.45 24.85
N TYR A 899 -0.92 127.19 24.94
CA TYR A 899 -0.84 126.22 23.86
C TYR A 899 -2.27 125.82 23.45
N HIS A 900 -2.59 125.94 22.16
CA HIS A 900 -3.95 125.72 21.67
C HIS A 900 -4.03 124.88 20.38
N ASP A 901 -3.05 124.99 19.48
CA ASP A 901 -3.02 124.20 18.24
C ASP A 901 -1.92 123.12 18.25
N VAL A 902 -2.19 122.01 17.56
CA VAL A 902 -1.46 120.75 17.62
C VAL A 902 -1.23 120.19 16.23
N ARG A 903 0.01 119.78 15.95
CA ARG A 903 0.35 118.94 14.80
C ARG A 903 0.94 117.63 15.29
N LEU A 904 0.23 116.54 14.96
CA LEU A 904 0.64 115.17 15.25
C LEU A 904 0.90 114.45 13.92
N ARG A 905 2.09 113.87 13.75
CA ARG A 905 2.51 113.12 12.55
C ARG A 905 3.24 111.84 12.93
N THR A 906 3.32 110.91 11.99
CA THR A 906 4.12 109.68 12.04
C THR A 906 4.83 109.59 10.68
N ASP A 907 6.15 109.47 10.67
CA ASP A 907 6.91 109.28 9.43
C ASP A 907 6.90 107.79 9.03
N GLU A 908 7.24 107.46 7.78
CA GLU A 908 7.30 106.06 7.33
C GLU A 908 8.65 105.43 7.67
N ASP A 909 8.68 104.48 8.63
CA ASP A 909 9.86 103.67 8.94
C ASP A 909 9.86 102.38 8.11
N GLU A 910 10.94 102.14 7.34
CA GLU A 910 11.10 100.96 6.50
C GLU A 910 10.93 99.65 7.31
N GLY A 911 10.14 98.72 6.79
CA GLY A 911 9.84 97.45 7.45
C GLY A 911 8.70 97.51 8.50
N THR A 912 8.17 98.70 8.83
CA THR A 912 7.01 98.83 9.74
C THR A 912 5.70 99.04 8.98
N THR A 913 4.62 98.42 9.45
CA THR A 913 3.25 98.58 8.90
C THR A 913 2.39 99.59 9.67
N SER A 914 2.87 100.11 10.79
CA SER A 914 2.16 101.03 11.69
C SER A 914 2.41 102.52 11.43
N GLY A 915 3.45 102.84 10.66
CA GLY A 915 4.11 104.15 10.74
C GLY A 915 5.03 104.23 11.97
N GLY A 916 6.04 105.10 11.86
CA GLY A 916 7.07 105.36 12.87
C GLY A 916 6.59 106.20 14.05
N PRO A 917 7.51 106.69 14.91
CA PRO A 917 7.17 107.35 16.16
C PRO A 917 6.37 108.66 15.97
N PHE A 918 5.44 108.92 16.90
CA PHE A 918 4.62 110.14 16.90
C PHE A 918 5.47 111.40 17.13
N GLN A 919 5.50 112.28 16.13
CA GLN A 919 6.04 113.63 16.21
C GLN A 919 4.94 114.62 16.63
N LEU A 920 5.09 115.17 17.84
CA LEU A 920 4.22 116.21 18.39
C LEU A 920 4.88 117.58 18.28
N ARG A 921 4.17 118.54 17.66
CA ARG A 921 4.47 119.98 17.72
C ARG A 921 3.23 120.76 18.13
N VAL A 922 3.41 121.81 18.93
CA VAL A 922 2.30 122.66 19.41
C VAL A 922 2.59 124.13 19.19
N TRP A 923 1.55 124.91 18.93
CA TRP A 923 1.68 126.35 18.73
C TRP A 923 1.82 127.07 20.08
N ASP A 924 2.94 127.76 20.31
CA ASP A 924 3.13 128.64 21.47
C ASP A 924 2.73 130.07 21.10
N THR A 925 1.71 130.61 21.75
CA THR A 925 1.25 132.00 21.50
C THR A 925 2.31 133.05 21.79
N ALA A 926 3.28 132.76 22.67
CA ALA A 926 4.37 133.67 23.00
C ALA A 926 5.53 133.64 21.97
N ALA A 927 5.71 132.52 21.26
CA ALA A 927 6.75 132.37 20.23
C ALA A 927 6.24 132.67 18.81
N GLY A 928 4.94 132.48 18.56
CA GLY A 928 4.34 132.67 17.24
C GLY A 928 4.70 131.57 16.24
N GLU A 929 5.06 130.38 16.72
CA GLU A 929 5.41 129.21 15.90
C GLU A 929 5.04 127.86 16.53
N TYR A 930 5.15 126.78 15.76
CA TYR A 930 4.99 125.41 16.27
C TYR A 930 6.30 124.87 16.84
N VAL A 931 6.38 124.79 18.16
CA VAL A 931 7.53 124.24 18.89
C VAL A 931 7.39 122.72 19.08
N PRO A 932 8.49 121.94 18.92
CA PRO A 932 8.49 120.50 19.19
C PRO A 932 8.53 120.21 20.69
N ARG A 933 8.10 119.00 21.10
CA ARG A 933 8.17 118.55 22.52
C ARG A 933 9.54 118.77 23.18
N SER A 934 10.64 118.61 22.44
CA SER A 934 12.01 118.77 22.95
C SER A 934 12.40 120.22 23.30
N ALA A 935 11.66 121.22 22.84
CA ALA A 935 11.92 122.64 23.13
C ALA A 935 11.18 123.16 24.38
N LEU A 936 10.54 122.28 25.15
CA LEU A 936 9.61 122.64 26.21
C LEU A 936 10.12 122.23 27.60
N SER A 937 9.78 123.02 28.62
CA SER A 937 10.08 122.70 30.02
C SER A 937 9.42 121.39 30.48
N GLY A 938 9.99 120.72 31.49
CA GLY A 938 9.47 119.44 32.02
C GLY A 938 7.98 119.47 32.35
N GLY A 939 7.53 120.37 33.23
CA GLY A 939 6.12 120.47 33.59
C GLY A 939 5.16 120.85 32.45
N VAL A 940 5.64 121.49 31.37
CA VAL A 940 4.83 121.69 30.13
C VAL A 940 4.79 120.40 29.30
N THR A 941 5.90 119.68 29.25
CA THR A 941 6.00 118.37 28.59
C THR A 941 5.07 117.34 29.23
N ASP A 942 4.91 117.38 30.55
CA ASP A 942 3.98 116.51 31.28
C ASP A 942 2.52 116.88 30.97
N GLN A 943 2.16 118.17 30.95
CA GLN A 943 0.84 118.64 30.53
C GLN A 943 0.49 118.20 29.11
N LEU A 944 1.44 118.30 28.17
CA LEU A 944 1.28 117.82 26.80
C LEU A 944 1.18 116.31 26.70
N SER A 945 1.94 115.57 27.51
CA SER A 945 1.85 114.12 27.59
C SER A 945 0.49 113.67 28.14
N LEU A 946 -0.03 114.36 29.15
CA LEU A 946 -1.36 114.11 29.73
C LEU A 946 -2.46 114.43 28.72
N ALA A 947 -2.42 115.60 28.08
CA ALA A 947 -3.36 116.00 27.05
C ALA A 947 -3.37 115.02 25.86
N LEU A 948 -2.20 114.56 25.41
CA LEU A 948 -2.08 113.56 24.34
C LEU A 948 -2.68 112.20 24.74
N ARG A 949 -2.42 111.72 25.96
CA ARG A 949 -2.97 110.45 26.47
C ARG A 949 -4.49 110.51 26.59
N LEU A 950 -5.03 111.57 27.17
CA LEU A 950 -6.48 111.80 27.29
C LEU A 950 -7.13 111.91 25.90
N ALA A 951 -6.57 112.74 25.02
CA ALA A 951 -7.05 112.90 23.65
C ALA A 951 -7.01 111.60 22.84
N PHE A 952 -5.97 110.79 23.01
CA PHE A 952 -5.86 109.47 22.38
C PHE A 952 -6.87 108.47 22.94
N ALA A 953 -7.08 108.44 24.26
CA ALA A 953 -8.09 107.59 24.89
C ALA A 953 -9.49 107.91 24.34
N ILE A 954 -9.87 109.18 24.29
CA ILE A 954 -11.14 109.63 23.71
C ILE A 954 -11.21 109.33 22.19
N ALA A 955 -10.09 109.47 21.47
CA ALA A 955 -10.01 109.13 20.05
C ALA A 955 -10.14 107.62 19.79
N ALA A 956 -9.72 106.76 20.72
CA ALA A 956 -9.82 105.30 20.63
C ALA A 956 -11.23 104.77 20.92
N LEU A 957 -12.04 105.51 21.70
CA LEU A 957 -13.40 105.06 22.04
C LEU A 957 -14.29 104.92 20.78
N PRO A 958 -15.05 103.80 20.67
CA PRO A 958 -15.97 103.56 19.57
C PRO A 958 -17.23 104.41 19.72
N ARG A 959 -17.48 105.32 18.76
CA ARG A 959 -18.64 106.23 18.77
C ARG A 959 -19.99 105.58 18.38
N GLU A 960 -19.97 104.33 17.96
CA GLU A 960 -21.15 103.61 17.41
C GLU A 960 -21.92 102.85 18.50
N LEU A 961 -21.37 102.74 19.71
CA LEU A 961 -22.05 102.19 20.88
C LEU A 961 -22.62 103.35 21.72
N VAL A 962 -23.93 103.33 21.98
CA VAL A 962 -24.65 104.37 22.75
C VAL A 962 -24.41 104.25 24.28
N ALA A 963 -23.34 103.54 24.66
CA ALA A 963 -22.85 103.44 26.04
C ALA A 963 -21.39 103.87 26.06
N ALA A 964 -20.99 104.62 27.08
CA ALA A 964 -19.60 105.05 27.28
C ALA A 964 -19.01 104.40 28.56
N PRO A 965 -18.91 103.05 28.62
CA PRO A 965 -18.39 102.33 29.80
C PRO A 965 -16.86 102.45 29.87
N GLY A 966 -16.38 103.67 30.03
CA GLY A 966 -14.99 104.04 30.16
C GLY A 966 -14.78 104.77 31.47
N PHE A 967 -13.82 104.31 32.26
CA PHE A 967 -13.28 105.05 33.38
C PHE A 967 -11.88 105.56 33.03
N VAL A 968 -11.46 106.67 33.64
CA VAL A 968 -10.09 107.15 33.58
C VAL A 968 -9.54 107.32 35.00
N VAL A 969 -8.37 106.74 35.26
CA VAL A 969 -7.62 106.92 36.50
C VAL A 969 -6.47 107.88 36.22
N LEU A 970 -6.40 108.95 37.00
CA LEU A 970 -5.32 109.91 36.99
C LEU A 970 -4.60 109.80 38.34
N ASP A 971 -3.50 109.04 38.34
CA ASP A 971 -2.66 108.82 39.51
C ASP A 971 -1.50 109.84 39.55
N GLU A 972 -1.42 110.59 40.64
CA GLU A 972 -0.52 111.72 40.89
C GLU A 972 -0.24 112.69 39.72
N PRO A 973 -1.29 113.15 39.00
CA PRO A 973 -1.11 113.96 37.79
C PRO A 973 -0.69 115.41 38.11
N LEU A 974 -0.58 115.77 39.39
CA LEU A 974 -0.21 117.09 39.90
C LEU A 974 1.26 117.21 40.32
N SER A 975 2.00 116.11 40.34
CA SER A 975 3.35 116.01 40.92
C SER A 975 4.38 117.00 40.35
N SER A 976 4.21 117.48 39.11
CA SER A 976 5.08 118.49 38.47
C SER A 976 4.40 119.85 38.22
N PHE A 977 3.20 120.08 38.76
CA PHE A 977 2.36 121.23 38.43
C PHE A 977 2.37 122.32 39.52
N ASP A 978 2.51 123.58 39.09
CA ASP A 978 2.28 124.73 39.98
C ASP A 978 0.77 124.92 40.29
N ARG A 979 0.46 125.77 41.27
CA ARG A 979 -0.94 125.99 41.72
C ARG A 979 -1.90 126.40 40.60
N SER A 980 -1.44 127.13 39.57
CA SER A 980 -2.28 127.53 38.44
C SER A 980 -2.58 126.35 37.51
N ARG A 981 -1.57 125.52 37.23
CA ARG A 981 -1.68 124.29 36.44
C ARG A 981 -2.49 123.21 37.15
N THR A 982 -2.38 123.14 38.48
CA THR A 982 -3.19 122.25 39.31
C THR A 982 -4.67 122.60 39.20
N GLN A 983 -5.03 123.87 39.37
CA GLN A 983 -6.42 124.30 39.20
C GLN A 983 -6.92 124.07 37.77
N ALA A 984 -6.08 124.33 36.76
CA ALA A 984 -6.39 124.06 35.36
C ALA A 984 -6.70 122.59 35.09
N LEU A 985 -5.92 121.65 35.64
CA LEU A 985 -6.21 120.22 35.52
C LEU A 985 -7.47 119.83 36.28
N VAL A 986 -7.63 120.26 37.54
CA VAL A 986 -8.83 119.93 38.33
C VAL A 986 -10.09 120.42 37.62
N ASN A 987 -10.10 121.62 37.04
CA ASN A 987 -11.21 122.14 36.24
C ASN A 987 -11.51 121.30 34.97
N VAL A 988 -10.50 120.67 34.36
CA VAL A 988 -10.68 119.76 33.20
C VAL A 988 -11.24 118.41 33.64
N VAL A 989 -10.84 117.93 34.81
CA VAL A 989 -11.23 116.66 35.43
C VAL A 989 -12.65 116.71 35.99
N THR A 990 -13.05 117.83 36.60
CA THR A 990 -14.41 118.04 37.11
C THR A 990 -15.36 118.65 36.06
N GLY A 991 -14.83 119.09 34.92
CA GLY A 991 -15.58 119.73 33.83
C GLY A 991 -16.20 118.77 32.82
N GLU A 992 -17.14 119.28 32.03
CA GLU A 992 -17.93 118.48 31.09
C GLU A 992 -17.12 117.76 30.01
N ILE A 993 -15.94 118.25 29.63
CA ILE A 993 -15.18 117.71 28.48
C ILE A 993 -14.67 116.28 28.72
N LEU A 994 -14.27 115.94 29.95
CA LEU A 994 -13.96 114.55 30.30
C LEU A 994 -15.22 113.78 30.72
N GLY A 995 -16.16 114.42 31.42
CA GLY A 995 -17.44 113.79 31.82
C GLY A 995 -18.34 113.38 30.65
N GLN A 996 -18.22 114.00 29.47
CA GLN A 996 -18.90 113.59 28.23
C GLN A 996 -18.30 112.31 27.60
N HIS A 997 -17.15 111.83 28.07
CA HIS A 997 -16.39 110.74 27.46
C HIS A 997 -16.03 109.60 28.41
N PHE A 998 -16.01 109.86 29.72
CA PHE A 998 -15.78 108.87 30.77
C PHE A 998 -16.87 108.98 31.83
N GLU A 999 -17.59 107.89 32.08
CA GLU A 999 -18.63 107.82 33.12
C GLU A 999 -18.04 107.90 34.54
N GLN A 1000 -16.77 107.51 34.70
CA GLN A 1000 -16.06 107.57 35.98
C GLN A 1000 -14.67 108.19 35.80
N ILE A 1001 -14.37 109.19 36.62
CA ILE A 1001 -13.08 109.88 36.64
C ILE A 1001 -12.52 109.75 38.06
N LEU A 1002 -11.47 108.95 38.19
CA LEU A 1002 -10.78 108.66 39.44
C LEU A 1002 -9.51 109.51 39.50
N PHE A 1003 -9.42 110.41 40.48
CA PHE A 1003 -8.31 111.34 40.63
C PHE A 1003 -7.62 111.11 41.96
N VAL A 1004 -6.35 110.70 41.93
CA VAL A 1004 -5.54 110.44 43.12
C VAL A 1004 -4.45 111.50 43.21
N SER A 1005 -4.40 112.26 44.30
CA SER A 1005 -3.23 113.08 44.61
C SER A 1005 -3.08 113.43 46.09
N HIS A 1006 -1.84 113.44 46.57
CA HIS A 1006 -1.45 113.99 47.88
C HIS A 1006 -1.30 115.54 47.89
N SER A 1007 -1.52 116.22 46.77
CA SER A 1007 -1.31 117.66 46.65
C SER A 1007 -2.39 118.48 47.36
N SER A 1008 -2.01 119.33 48.31
CA SER A 1008 -2.88 120.31 48.98
C SER A 1008 -3.16 121.58 48.16
N ALA A 1009 -2.78 121.60 46.87
CA ALA A 1009 -2.88 122.77 46.00
C ALA A 1009 -4.28 123.00 45.39
N PHE A 1010 -5.23 122.10 45.62
CA PHE A 1010 -6.64 122.20 45.21
C PHE A 1010 -7.58 121.90 46.39
N ASP A 1011 -8.84 122.31 46.28
CA ASP A 1011 -9.90 121.99 47.25
C ASP A 1011 -10.56 120.64 46.90
N PRO A 1012 -10.50 119.61 47.79
CA PRO A 1012 -11.17 118.33 47.58
C PRO A 1012 -12.69 118.44 47.38
N ALA A 1013 -13.34 119.48 47.90
CA ALA A 1013 -14.78 119.70 47.74
C ALA A 1013 -15.21 120.00 46.30
N MET A 1014 -14.27 120.24 45.38
CA MET A 1014 -14.55 120.29 43.93
C MET A 1014 -14.95 118.94 43.33
N PHE A 1015 -14.67 117.83 44.01
CA PHE A 1015 -15.07 116.49 43.60
C PHE A 1015 -16.34 116.05 44.34
N PRO A 1016 -17.40 115.57 43.63
CA PRO A 1016 -18.63 115.10 44.27
C PRO A 1016 -18.38 113.97 45.27
N TYR A 1017 -17.43 113.10 44.95
CA TYR A 1017 -16.96 112.02 45.81
C TYR A 1017 -15.45 112.12 46.01
N HIS A 1018 -15.01 111.99 47.26
CA HIS A 1018 -13.60 111.92 47.63
C HIS A 1018 -13.36 110.80 48.65
N ILE A 1019 -12.13 110.32 48.64
CA ILE A 1019 -11.62 109.29 49.54
C ILE A 1019 -10.28 109.84 50.03
N TYR A 1020 -10.17 110.19 51.30
CA TYR A 1020 -8.88 110.56 51.88
C TYR A 1020 -8.17 109.30 52.38
N MET A 1021 -6.90 109.12 52.02
CA MET A 1021 -6.10 107.94 52.39
C MET A 1021 -4.80 108.39 53.06
N ASP A 1022 -4.48 107.74 54.16
CA ASP A 1022 -3.20 107.87 54.87
C ASP A 1022 -2.61 106.47 55.00
N ASN A 1023 -1.32 106.28 54.66
CA ASN A 1023 -0.62 104.98 54.74
C ASN A 1023 -1.37 103.77 54.08
N GLY A 1024 -2.06 103.98 52.95
CA GLY A 1024 -2.80 102.92 52.22
C GLY A 1024 -4.16 102.56 52.83
N VAL A 1025 -4.61 103.35 53.79
CA VAL A 1025 -5.71 103.11 54.72
C VAL A 1025 -6.65 104.33 54.59
N VAL A 1026 -7.96 104.15 54.39
CA VAL A 1026 -8.88 105.26 54.03
C VAL A 1026 -9.34 106.02 55.28
N VAL A 1027 -8.93 107.28 55.50
CA VAL A 1027 -9.35 108.09 56.67
C VAL A 1027 -10.85 108.42 56.60
N GLU A 1028 -11.29 108.82 55.41
CA GLU A 1028 -12.54 109.54 55.20
C GLU A 1028 -13.08 109.17 53.82
N SER A 1029 -14.39 108.97 53.71
CA SER A 1029 -15.06 108.75 52.43
C SER A 1029 -16.50 109.22 52.50
N ASN A 1030 -16.95 109.91 51.45
CA ASN A 1030 -18.33 110.33 51.26
C ASN A 1030 -19.07 109.53 50.16
N LEU A 1031 -18.54 108.37 49.77
CA LEU A 1031 -19.16 107.50 48.77
C LEU A 1031 -20.53 106.96 49.26
N PRO A 1032 -21.51 106.77 48.35
CA PRO A 1032 -22.82 106.26 48.72
C PRO A 1032 -22.73 104.79 49.16
N VAL A 1033 -23.23 104.50 50.37
CA VAL A 1033 -23.23 103.14 50.95
C VAL A 1033 -24.28 102.27 50.24
N VAL A 1034 -23.83 101.43 49.32
CA VAL A 1034 -24.66 100.40 48.69
C VAL A 1034 -24.71 99.17 49.59
N ALA A 1035 -25.92 98.65 49.86
CA ALA A 1035 -26.11 97.45 50.69
C ALA A 1035 -25.41 96.24 50.05
N SER A 1036 -24.45 95.67 50.77
CA SER A 1036 -23.56 94.62 50.27
C SER A 1036 -24.19 93.23 50.30
N PHE A 1037 -24.07 92.52 49.17
CA PHE A 1037 -24.32 91.07 49.12
C PHE A 1037 -23.24 90.29 49.88
N PRO A 1038 -23.52 89.05 50.36
CA PRO A 1038 -22.58 88.30 51.18
C PRO A 1038 -21.29 87.94 50.42
N ALA A 1039 -20.14 88.24 51.01
CA ALA A 1039 -18.84 87.89 50.45
C ALA A 1039 -18.55 86.38 50.51
N LEU A 1040 -17.95 85.82 49.46
CA LEU A 1040 -17.40 84.47 49.52
C LEU A 1040 -16.23 84.44 50.51
N ALA A 1041 -16.37 83.66 51.56
CA ALA A 1041 -15.29 83.43 52.52
C ALA A 1041 -14.17 82.59 51.88
N ILE A 1042 -13.02 83.23 51.64
CA ILE A 1042 -11.74 82.53 51.65
C ILE A 1042 -11.29 82.47 53.12
N ASN A 1043 -11.15 81.24 53.63
CA ASN A 1043 -10.28 80.96 54.76
C ASN A 1043 -9.73 79.54 54.57
N GLY A 1044 -8.42 79.40 54.74
CA GLY A 1044 -7.75 78.12 54.80
C GLY A 1044 -7.24 77.81 56.20
N SER A 1045 -6.96 76.54 56.43
CA SER A 1045 -6.04 76.01 57.44
C SER A 1045 -5.40 74.80 56.74
N GLY A 1046 -4.09 74.76 56.49
CA GLY A 1046 -3.07 74.41 57.49
C GLY A 1046 -2.97 72.87 57.55
N SER A 1047 -1.82 72.20 57.45
CA SER A 1047 -0.40 72.60 57.47
C SER A 1047 0.37 71.74 56.44
N GLU A 1048 1.61 72.04 56.04
CA GLU A 1048 2.86 71.50 56.62
C GLU A 1048 2.77 70.03 57.08
N ALA A 1049 3.76 69.14 56.94
CA ALA A 1049 5.03 69.09 56.21
C ALA A 1049 5.64 67.69 56.47
N GLN A 1050 6.77 67.39 55.85
CA GLN A 1050 7.82 66.48 56.36
C GLN A 1050 7.56 64.97 56.58
N GLN A 1051 8.43 64.21 55.89
CA GLN A 1051 9.27 63.12 56.41
C GLN A 1051 8.71 61.70 56.63
N GLU A 1052 9.63 60.78 56.26
CA GLU A 1052 9.92 59.48 56.90
C GLU A 1052 8.82 58.41 56.86
N SER A 1053 8.96 57.37 56.02
CA SER A 1053 9.91 56.24 56.07
C SER A 1053 9.40 55.07 56.91
N LYS A 1054 9.82 53.85 56.51
CA LYS A 1054 9.51 52.52 57.10
C LYS A 1054 8.08 52.03 56.83
N SER A 1055 7.81 50.84 56.28
CA SER A 1055 8.44 49.49 56.21
C SER A 1055 7.83 48.46 57.16
N GLU A 1056 7.62 47.25 56.61
CA GLU A 1056 7.52 45.93 57.27
C GLU A 1056 6.19 45.45 57.91
N GLY A 1057 6.04 44.11 57.94
CA GLY A 1057 4.86 43.32 58.33
C GLY A 1057 3.95 43.00 57.14
N GLU A 1058 4.03 41.89 56.39
CA GLU A 1058 4.28 40.46 56.73
C GLU A 1058 3.28 39.80 57.71
N LYS A 1059 2.48 38.86 57.15
CA LYS A 1059 2.07 37.55 57.73
C LYS A 1059 1.13 37.54 58.96
N GLU A 1060 0.34 36.50 59.28
CA GLU A 1060 0.03 35.17 58.67
C GLU A 1060 -1.35 34.66 59.20
N GLU A 1061 -1.89 33.59 58.60
CA GLU A 1061 -2.74 32.50 59.17
C GLU A 1061 -4.17 32.74 59.77
N ASP A 1062 -5.16 32.13 59.08
CA ASP A 1062 -6.09 31.04 59.48
C ASP A 1062 -7.18 31.07 60.59
N GLY A 1063 -8.27 30.32 60.30
CA GLY A 1063 -9.32 29.84 61.22
C GLY A 1063 -10.71 30.52 61.08
N GLU A 1064 -11.88 29.85 61.19
CA GLU A 1064 -12.24 28.42 61.29
C GLU A 1064 -13.78 28.23 61.16
N MET A 1065 -14.26 27.04 60.70
CA MET A 1065 -15.57 26.36 60.99
C MET A 1065 -16.91 27.08 60.60
N ILE A 1066 -18.07 26.46 60.35
CA ILE A 1066 -18.86 25.35 60.95
C ILE A 1066 -19.74 24.72 59.82
N GLU A 1067 -19.64 23.43 59.45
CA GLU A 1067 -20.25 22.18 60.02
C GLU A 1067 -21.69 21.83 59.52
N ALA A 1068 -21.84 20.67 58.83
CA ALA A 1068 -22.96 19.70 58.95
C ALA A 1068 -22.85 18.53 57.93
N GLU A 1069 -22.74 17.30 58.45
CA GLU A 1069 -22.70 15.99 57.75
C GLU A 1069 -24.06 15.22 57.98
N PRO A 1070 -24.27 13.87 57.80
CA PRO A 1070 -23.38 12.75 57.42
C PRO A 1070 -23.92 11.67 56.43
N ALA A 1071 -23.05 10.66 56.19
CA ALA A 1071 -23.30 9.21 55.93
C ALA A 1071 -23.16 8.71 54.46
N SER A 1072 -22.03 8.13 53.99
CA SER A 1072 -21.37 6.82 54.32
C SER A 1072 -22.08 5.60 53.70
N VAL A 1073 -21.48 4.53 53.13
CA VAL A 1073 -20.17 3.80 53.21
C VAL A 1073 -19.87 3.20 51.80
N GLY A 1074 -18.69 2.77 51.31
CA GLY A 1074 -17.31 2.61 51.82
C GLY A 1074 -16.38 1.97 50.75
N ALA A 1075 -15.19 1.48 51.12
CA ALA A 1075 -14.06 1.17 50.22
C ALA A 1075 -13.76 -0.34 49.98
N GLU A 1076 -12.68 -0.61 49.23
CA GLU A 1076 -11.96 -1.90 48.98
C GLU A 1076 -12.71 -2.91 48.10
N ILE A 1077 -12.22 -3.30 46.92
CA ILE A 1077 -10.88 -3.82 46.56
C ILE A 1077 -10.30 -3.14 45.31
#